data_AF-A0A9P1FEI5-F1
#
_entry.id   AF-A0A9P1FEI5-F1
#
_cell.length_a   1.000
_cell.length_b   1.000
_cell.length_c   1.000
_cell.angle_alpha   90.00
_cell.angle_beta   90.00
_cell.angle_gamma   90.00
#
_symmetry.space_group_name_H-M   'P 1'
#
loop_
_entity.id
_entity.type
_entity.pdbx_description
1 polymer ?
#
loop_
_entity_poly.entity_id
_entity_poly.type
_entity_poly.pdbx_seq_one_letter_code
_entity_poly.pdbx_strand_id
1 'polypeptide(L)'
;MAASPEVFELWPDGAPGAKGSAEHDVPTLSVYRAAEAGEDETVVVVCPGGGYGHLAVDHEGQQIAEWLNANNITAAVLRYRHAPHYQHPAPLNDVQRALRLVRSPESPLKLGAKNVGIIGFSAGGHLASTAGTHFDAGDSSATDPVSRASSRPDFMMLVYPVISFTTEFTHKGSRRNLLGDNPSEELQNSLSNETQVTKETPPTFLVHTTTDRGVPPENSVLFYGALRRNDVPAELHIFAEGPHGFGLGKDDPILSTWPKLAVQWIDRMGFVPFLRRSAVSVAGLGSLGILPGCGQRGETPASSSEVDTGPLLTPRVPGSIRQASREEVDLELQVIAGKLPEGLRGHVFSVAALPDDRDGYVFNGDGMLYRIDFTGDTVLLKSRIARTPSYFADQATVGTEDEFLDAGVLRLSPTLGAQEQANHAIVPFGDALLVTTDTGRPYVLDPASLELRNPLGTNAEWKSALGEPLISGPFPAILTAAHPYFDANTEELFGINYAPPLPASEPFTDLLRWQAGGTVQRWKLVDADGNPVLIKQSAHQVAATRDFVLVADTAFRFGGEEDLVERRTTPQAPDTPVYIIRRDAMTDDVNEVAVQRGGIPREIFHFLVDYENPKGQITLHAAHAAAWDFSDGLRADDRLGTVRQPVRRGLRGMPSTPTDIGVLGRHTIDTGTGEVVESDLLQDPEFTWGAALFTLPYEQIPEHVESIFWLSFGFSEEMLSWRTARAYENYEHRQIDYSKLPILGRPSALFRLDVPSMQIADGYQFPPGRFATAPQFLPRTDEPTADATSGYILCAVISDDASTEGSSGDELWIFDAENLKLGPLCRLGHPKLDIAFLQHSVWVPVLKEPAEVASVSVREDFEPRLEGQPEEVKRLFEEKVTNIMYSSAKAFGGILLLSLGVLFVPHQCLGGEAISRSPEEDLQALKRARVLVQQRDVIVHDLFEAFRRDSSGRGLAGLARIEAAQTLAELGEVRIIRLLIEEVTYRKGHVTLEVQGFLGRYPMALVLMHENLRHCTPHRIVQYLGGTRSNRINQEAIDVLSHFMLECFSEDDGGSELAFHLVRRALESPNTLNAERLKALEDGMKRICSDRY
;
A
#
# COMPACT_ATOMS: atom_id res chain seq x y z
N MET A 1 -28.85 25.58 3.10
CA MET A 1 -30.09 25.28 3.85
C MET A 1 -30.65 24.00 3.27
N ALA A 2 -30.83 22.95 4.07
CA ALA A 2 -31.45 21.71 3.60
C ALA A 2 -32.92 21.98 3.23
N ALA A 3 -33.41 21.34 2.17
CA ALA A 3 -34.83 21.39 1.83
C ALA A 3 -35.66 20.83 2.99
N SER A 4 -36.82 21.43 3.28
CA SER A 4 -37.72 20.92 4.31
C SER A 4 -38.23 19.51 3.93
N PRO A 5 -38.35 18.57 4.89
CA PRO A 5 -38.76 17.20 4.58
C PRO A 5 -40.21 17.14 4.08
N GLU A 6 -40.48 16.21 3.18
CA GLU A 6 -41.84 15.89 2.74
C GLU A 6 -42.54 15.06 3.83
N VAL A 7 -43.70 15.49 4.32
CA VAL A 7 -44.44 14.78 5.38
C VAL A 7 -45.67 14.09 4.81
N PHE A 8 -45.81 12.80 5.09
CA PHE A 8 -46.90 11.96 4.60
C PHE A 8 -47.65 11.29 5.74
N GLU A 9 -48.98 11.23 5.65
CA GLU A 9 -49.79 10.40 6.54
C GLU A 9 -49.64 8.92 6.16
N LEU A 10 -49.42 8.03 7.14
CA LEU A 10 -49.29 6.58 6.87
C LEU A 10 -50.61 5.97 6.37
N TRP A 11 -51.73 6.56 6.80
CA TRP A 11 -53.09 6.06 6.60
C TRP A 11 -54.01 7.21 6.17
N PRO A 12 -54.06 7.55 4.87
CA PRO A 12 -54.89 8.66 4.37
C PRO A 12 -56.38 8.52 4.69
N ASP A 13 -56.88 7.28 4.79
CA ASP A 13 -58.27 6.96 5.11
C ASP A 13 -58.50 6.71 6.62
N GLY A 14 -57.51 7.04 7.46
CA GLY A 14 -57.53 6.84 8.91
C GLY A 14 -56.82 5.56 9.38
N ALA A 15 -56.02 5.69 10.44
CA ALA A 15 -55.21 4.58 10.94
C ALA A 15 -56.07 3.47 11.58
N PRO A 16 -55.74 2.18 11.39
CA PRO A 16 -56.45 1.07 12.02
C PRO A 16 -56.53 1.26 13.54
N GLY A 17 -57.75 1.24 14.09
CA GLY A 17 -58.01 1.43 15.51
C GLY A 17 -57.85 2.88 16.01
N ALA A 18 -57.79 3.88 15.13
CA ALA A 18 -57.77 5.28 15.53
C ALA A 18 -59.00 5.66 16.38
N LYS A 19 -58.77 6.44 17.44
CA LYS A 19 -59.78 6.93 18.39
C LYS A 19 -60.33 8.32 18.03
N GLY A 20 -59.73 8.97 17.04
CA GLY A 20 -60.05 10.31 16.59
C GLY A 20 -59.25 10.71 15.35
N SER A 21 -59.15 12.01 15.09
CA SER A 21 -58.40 12.61 13.98
C SER A 21 -57.44 13.71 14.47
N ALA A 22 -57.07 13.70 15.74
CA ALA A 22 -56.08 14.63 16.28
C ALA A 22 -54.66 14.21 15.84
N GLU A 23 -53.66 15.08 16.02
CA GLU A 23 -52.28 14.79 15.60
C GLU A 23 -51.74 13.45 16.13
N HIS A 24 -52.08 13.09 17.37
CA HIS A 24 -51.67 11.81 17.98
C HIS A 24 -52.41 10.57 17.44
N ASP A 25 -53.49 10.77 16.68
CA ASP A 25 -54.25 9.70 16.00
C ASP A 25 -53.73 9.43 14.58
N VAL A 26 -52.94 10.35 14.02
CA VAL A 26 -52.48 10.33 12.62
C VAL A 26 -50.96 10.13 12.58
N PRO A 27 -50.47 8.89 12.45
CA PRO A 27 -49.03 8.65 12.34
C PRO A 27 -48.51 9.14 10.98
N THR A 28 -47.33 9.74 10.99
CA THR A 28 -46.72 10.36 9.80
C THR A 28 -45.32 9.84 9.52
N LEU A 29 -44.90 9.96 8.26
CA LEU A 29 -43.55 9.67 7.79
C LEU A 29 -42.95 10.95 7.18
N SER A 30 -41.86 11.44 7.75
CA SER A 30 -41.12 12.58 7.19
C SER A 30 -39.95 12.06 6.36
N VAL A 31 -39.99 12.28 5.05
CA VAL A 31 -38.99 11.79 4.11
C VAL A 31 -37.94 12.87 3.84
N TYR A 32 -36.70 12.50 4.12
CA TYR A 32 -35.49 13.27 3.86
C TYR A 32 -34.74 12.57 2.72
N ARG A 33 -34.94 13.05 1.49
CA ARG A 33 -34.34 12.45 0.30
C ARG A 33 -32.85 12.72 0.25
N ALA A 34 -32.06 11.70 -0.08
CA ALA A 34 -30.64 11.88 -0.38
C ALA A 34 -30.46 12.71 -1.65
N ALA A 35 -29.35 13.45 -1.75
CA ALA A 35 -29.10 14.37 -2.86
C ALA A 35 -28.97 13.66 -4.22
N GLU A 36 -28.45 12.43 -4.22
CA GLU A 36 -28.22 11.63 -5.44
C GLU A 36 -29.09 10.36 -5.45
N ALA A 37 -30.29 10.44 -4.90
CA ALA A 37 -31.27 9.35 -4.97
C ALA A 37 -31.51 8.94 -6.44
N GLY A 38 -31.45 7.63 -6.72
CA GLY A 38 -31.56 7.05 -8.06
C GLY A 38 -32.27 5.69 -8.02
N GLU A 39 -32.32 4.96 -9.14
CA GLU A 39 -33.13 3.73 -9.27
C GLU A 39 -32.75 2.58 -8.29
N ASP A 40 -31.54 2.64 -7.73
CA ASP A 40 -31.00 1.67 -6.76
C ASP A 40 -30.89 2.26 -5.34
N GLU A 41 -31.75 3.20 -4.95
CA GLU A 41 -31.63 3.87 -3.65
C GLU A 41 -31.90 2.95 -2.45
N THR A 42 -31.20 3.25 -1.35
CA THR A 42 -31.42 2.64 -0.04
C THR A 42 -32.19 3.61 0.83
N VAL A 43 -33.30 3.14 1.40
CA VAL A 43 -34.14 3.93 2.29
C VAL A 43 -34.12 3.33 3.69
N VAL A 44 -33.86 4.16 4.70
CA VAL A 44 -33.86 3.72 6.11
C VAL A 44 -35.03 4.37 6.85
N VAL A 45 -35.92 3.54 7.41
CA VAL A 45 -36.98 3.99 8.32
C VAL A 45 -36.39 4.23 9.70
N VAL A 46 -36.52 5.45 10.21
CA VAL A 46 -36.00 5.86 11.53
C VAL A 46 -37.13 5.81 12.55
N CYS A 47 -36.95 5.02 13.61
CA CYS A 47 -37.86 4.87 14.73
C CYS A 47 -37.29 5.58 15.98
N PRO A 48 -37.73 6.81 16.29
CA PRO A 48 -37.29 7.52 17.49
C PRO A 48 -37.66 6.77 18.77
N GLY A 49 -36.91 6.97 19.84
CA GLY A 49 -37.19 6.44 21.17
C GLY A 49 -38.25 7.24 21.93
N GLY A 50 -38.14 7.31 23.26
CA GLY A 50 -39.11 7.99 24.15
C GLY A 50 -40.01 7.05 24.97
N GLY A 51 -39.59 5.79 25.14
CA GLY A 51 -40.21 4.86 26.09
C GLY A 51 -41.65 4.45 25.74
N TYR A 52 -42.09 4.60 24.49
CA TYR A 52 -43.51 4.52 24.07
C TYR A 52 -44.44 5.53 24.76
N GLY A 53 -43.92 6.55 25.45
CA GLY A 53 -44.72 7.61 26.07
C GLY A 53 -44.65 8.95 25.33
N HIS A 54 -43.60 9.16 24.55
CA HIS A 54 -43.38 10.29 23.64
C HIS A 54 -42.40 9.84 22.54
N LEU A 55 -42.03 10.75 21.62
CA LEU A 55 -41.05 10.51 20.55
C LEU A 55 -39.92 11.55 20.59
N ALA A 56 -38.67 11.09 20.63
CA ALA A 56 -37.47 11.93 20.57
C ALA A 56 -37.10 12.32 19.12
N VAL A 57 -38.03 12.94 18.40
CA VAL A 57 -37.95 13.17 16.93
C VAL A 57 -36.81 14.08 16.46
N ASP A 58 -36.16 14.81 17.36
CA ASP A 58 -35.00 15.65 17.02
C ASP A 58 -33.70 14.81 16.96
N HIS A 59 -33.10 14.52 18.10
CA HIS A 59 -31.79 13.85 18.18
C HIS A 59 -31.80 12.36 17.82
N GLU A 60 -32.94 11.67 17.90
CA GLU A 60 -33.13 10.27 17.47
C GLU A 60 -33.98 10.17 16.18
N GLY A 61 -34.25 11.29 15.53
CA GLY A 61 -35.05 11.38 14.30
C GLY A 61 -34.38 12.26 13.25
N GLN A 62 -34.63 13.57 13.30
CA GLN A 62 -34.13 14.54 12.33
C GLN A 62 -32.60 14.51 12.19
N GLN A 63 -31.85 14.51 13.30
CA GLN A 63 -30.38 14.49 13.22
C GLN A 63 -29.85 13.19 12.61
N ILE A 64 -30.56 12.08 12.84
CA ILE A 64 -30.25 10.78 12.23
C ILE A 64 -30.55 10.81 10.74
N ALA A 65 -31.65 11.44 10.33
CA ALA A 65 -31.99 11.61 8.93
C ALA A 65 -30.95 12.49 8.19
N GLU A 66 -30.49 13.57 8.82
CA GLU A 66 -29.42 14.42 8.29
C GLU A 66 -28.10 13.65 8.16
N TRP A 67 -27.74 12.84 9.16
CA TRP A 67 -26.56 11.98 9.10
C TRP A 67 -26.67 10.92 7.98
N LEU A 68 -27.82 10.28 7.82
CA LEU A 68 -28.05 9.31 6.73
C LEU A 68 -27.97 9.99 5.36
N ASN A 69 -28.56 11.18 5.20
CA ASN A 69 -28.48 11.95 3.96
C ASN A 69 -27.05 12.39 3.63
N ALA A 70 -26.26 12.76 4.64
CA ALA A 70 -24.83 13.05 4.46
C ALA A 70 -24.03 11.83 3.95
N ASN A 71 -24.58 10.62 4.11
CA ASN A 71 -24.04 9.37 3.57
C ASN A 71 -24.81 8.88 2.33
N ASN A 72 -25.54 9.77 1.66
CA ASN A 72 -26.35 9.50 0.46
C ASN A 72 -27.42 8.40 0.66
N ILE A 73 -27.94 8.26 1.88
CA ILE A 73 -29.02 7.33 2.22
C ILE A 73 -30.29 8.14 2.47
N THR A 74 -31.38 7.80 1.79
CA THR A 74 -32.68 8.43 2.01
C THR A 74 -33.22 7.98 3.38
N ALA A 75 -33.67 8.92 4.21
CA ALA A 75 -34.19 8.63 5.54
C ALA A 75 -35.68 8.93 5.63
N ALA A 76 -36.42 8.08 6.34
CA ALA A 76 -37.85 8.22 6.54
C ALA A 76 -38.16 8.18 8.04
N VAL A 77 -38.32 9.34 8.67
CA VAL A 77 -38.53 9.46 10.12
C VAL A 77 -39.99 9.19 10.47
N LEU A 78 -40.22 8.14 11.24
CA LEU A 78 -41.56 7.68 11.63
C LEU A 78 -42.04 8.35 12.92
N ARG A 79 -43.17 9.03 12.85
CA ARG A 79 -43.97 9.40 14.03
C ARG A 79 -45.07 8.36 14.22
N TYR A 80 -44.80 7.33 15.02
CA TYR A 80 -45.74 6.24 15.30
C TYR A 80 -46.65 6.56 16.50
N ARG A 81 -47.85 5.96 16.52
CA ARG A 81 -48.78 6.13 17.64
C ARG A 81 -48.27 5.46 18.91
N HIS A 82 -48.43 6.11 20.06
CA HIS A 82 -47.87 5.65 21.34
C HIS A 82 -48.77 5.97 22.55
N ALA A 83 -48.35 5.59 23.75
CA ALA A 83 -49.10 5.79 24.99
C ALA A 83 -49.18 7.29 25.34
N PRO A 84 -50.19 7.73 26.11
CA PRO A 84 -51.26 6.93 26.73
C PRO A 84 -52.41 6.58 25.78
N HIS A 85 -52.40 7.12 24.55
CA HIS A 85 -53.53 6.99 23.63
C HIS A 85 -53.56 5.62 22.93
N TYR A 86 -52.39 5.08 22.59
CA TYR A 86 -52.23 3.86 21.84
C TYR A 86 -51.22 2.91 22.48
N GLN A 87 -51.49 1.61 22.34
CA GLN A 87 -50.70 0.50 22.86
C GLN A 87 -50.51 -0.54 21.75
N HIS A 88 -49.82 -1.65 22.01
CA HIS A 88 -49.74 -2.75 21.06
C HIS A 88 -51.16 -3.20 20.62
N PRO A 89 -51.43 -3.42 19.32
CA PRO A 89 -50.48 -3.49 18.20
C PRO A 89 -50.28 -2.19 17.39
N ALA A 90 -50.82 -1.04 17.82
CA ALA A 90 -50.82 0.18 17.00
C ALA A 90 -49.42 0.65 16.53
N PRO A 91 -48.38 0.75 17.39
CA PRO A 91 -47.03 1.10 16.93
C PRO A 91 -46.48 0.11 15.91
N LEU A 92 -46.73 -1.19 16.09
CA LEU A 92 -46.26 -2.25 15.18
C LEU A 92 -46.92 -2.11 13.80
N ASN A 93 -48.23 -1.87 13.78
CA ASN A 93 -48.96 -1.62 12.53
C ASN A 93 -48.40 -0.40 11.80
N ASP A 94 -48.06 0.66 12.53
CA ASP A 94 -47.53 1.90 11.94
C ASP A 94 -46.12 1.68 11.34
N VAL A 95 -45.20 1.03 12.05
CA VAL A 95 -43.85 0.77 11.49
C VAL A 95 -43.87 -0.20 10.31
N GLN A 96 -44.70 -1.24 10.35
CA GLN A 96 -44.84 -2.16 9.22
C GLN A 96 -45.48 -1.44 8.02
N ARG A 97 -46.40 -0.51 8.25
CA ARG A 97 -46.95 0.34 7.20
C ARG A 97 -45.89 1.25 6.60
N ALA A 98 -45.03 1.85 7.42
CA ALA A 98 -43.92 2.68 6.96
C ALA A 98 -42.94 1.89 6.08
N LEU A 99 -42.54 0.69 6.49
CA LEU A 99 -41.66 -0.20 5.71
C LEU A 99 -42.29 -0.56 4.35
N ARG A 100 -43.60 -0.83 4.33
CA ARG A 100 -44.33 -1.07 3.07
C ARG A 100 -44.43 0.16 2.18
N LEU A 101 -44.63 1.35 2.75
CA LEU A 101 -44.72 2.60 2.00
C LEU A 101 -43.40 2.95 1.31
N VAL A 102 -42.26 2.72 1.97
CA VAL A 102 -40.96 2.98 1.34
C VAL A 102 -40.56 1.89 0.34
N ARG A 103 -41.01 0.64 0.55
CA ARG A 103 -40.75 -0.49 -0.34
C ARG A 103 -41.63 -0.50 -1.60
N SER A 104 -42.91 -0.15 -1.47
CA SER A 104 -43.89 -0.30 -2.55
C SER A 104 -43.64 0.73 -3.66
N PRO A 105 -43.41 0.32 -4.92
CA PRO A 105 -43.30 1.24 -6.05
C PRO A 105 -44.59 2.01 -6.33
N GLU A 106 -45.74 1.43 -5.95
CA GLU A 106 -47.07 2.03 -6.11
C GLU A 106 -47.43 2.99 -4.97
N SER A 107 -46.51 3.22 -4.03
CA SER A 107 -46.67 4.14 -2.90
C SER A 107 -46.69 5.60 -3.36
N PRO A 108 -47.46 6.48 -2.67
CA PRO A 108 -47.42 7.92 -2.94
C PRO A 108 -46.03 8.55 -2.73
N LEU A 109 -45.12 7.89 -1.98
CA LEU A 109 -43.76 8.37 -1.74
C LEU A 109 -42.88 8.35 -3.00
N LYS A 110 -43.18 7.46 -3.97
CA LYS A 110 -42.41 7.24 -5.20
C LYS A 110 -40.90 7.11 -4.97
N LEU A 111 -40.52 6.38 -3.93
CA LEU A 111 -39.11 6.10 -3.60
C LEU A 111 -38.58 4.91 -4.42
N GLY A 112 -39.30 3.79 -4.44
CA GLY A 112 -38.89 2.62 -5.21
C GLY A 112 -37.61 1.97 -4.66
N ALA A 113 -37.45 1.99 -3.33
CA ALA A 113 -36.23 1.57 -2.64
C ALA A 113 -35.84 0.12 -2.98
N LYS A 114 -34.59 -0.06 -3.43
CA LYS A 114 -34.00 -1.40 -3.66
C LYS A 114 -33.75 -2.12 -2.34
N ASN A 115 -33.21 -1.39 -1.37
CA ASN A 115 -32.95 -1.87 -0.02
C ASN A 115 -33.70 -1.00 0.99
N VAL A 116 -34.41 -1.64 1.92
CA VAL A 116 -35.17 -0.98 2.98
C VAL A 116 -34.59 -1.36 4.34
N GLY A 117 -33.85 -0.43 4.95
CA GLY A 117 -33.33 -0.59 6.31
C GLY A 117 -34.30 -0.04 7.36
N ILE A 118 -34.06 -0.43 8.62
CA ILE A 118 -34.71 0.20 9.78
C ILE A 118 -33.67 0.50 10.86
N ILE A 119 -33.77 1.68 11.47
CA ILE A 119 -32.98 2.06 12.65
C ILE A 119 -33.91 2.44 13.79
N GLY A 120 -33.58 2.02 15.01
CA GLY A 120 -34.36 2.36 16.20
C GLY A 120 -33.52 2.61 17.44
N PHE A 121 -33.98 3.54 18.26
CA PHE A 121 -33.32 3.99 19.50
C PHE A 121 -34.14 3.63 20.73
N SER A 122 -33.56 3.02 21.76
CA SER A 122 -34.28 2.71 23.01
C SER A 122 -35.60 1.95 22.77
N ALA A 123 -36.76 2.52 23.09
CA ALA A 123 -38.08 1.98 22.77
C ALA A 123 -38.39 1.91 21.27
N GLY A 124 -37.86 2.83 20.46
CA GLY A 124 -37.88 2.73 19.00
C GLY A 124 -36.99 1.60 18.49
N GLY A 125 -35.92 1.27 19.23
CA GLY A 125 -35.10 0.06 19.00
C GLY A 125 -35.87 -1.22 19.26
N HIS A 126 -36.75 -1.23 20.27
CA HIS A 126 -37.70 -2.31 20.45
C HIS A 126 -38.68 -2.40 19.29
N LEU A 127 -39.23 -1.27 18.83
CA LEU A 127 -40.18 -1.26 17.71
C LEU A 127 -39.53 -1.79 16.42
N ALA A 128 -38.30 -1.35 16.14
CA ALA A 128 -37.51 -1.79 15.00
C ALA A 128 -37.20 -3.29 15.05
N SER A 129 -36.76 -3.80 16.20
CA SER A 129 -36.52 -5.24 16.37
C SER A 129 -37.81 -6.06 16.30
N THR A 130 -38.93 -5.59 16.86
CA THR A 130 -40.24 -6.25 16.72
C THR A 130 -40.67 -6.26 15.25
N ALA A 131 -40.47 -5.20 14.48
CA ALA A 131 -40.74 -5.21 13.04
C ALA A 131 -39.87 -6.23 12.29
N GLY A 132 -38.61 -6.38 12.69
CA GLY A 132 -37.68 -7.35 12.11
C GLY A 132 -37.86 -8.81 12.56
N THR A 133 -38.64 -9.08 13.62
CA THR A 133 -38.97 -10.44 14.06
C THR A 133 -40.44 -10.82 13.85
N HIS A 134 -41.34 -9.86 13.63
CA HIS A 134 -42.77 -10.06 13.38
C HIS A 134 -43.20 -9.57 11.98
N PHE A 135 -42.34 -9.68 10.98
CA PHE A 135 -42.68 -9.28 9.61
C PHE A 135 -43.55 -10.32 8.90
N ASP A 136 -44.13 -9.90 7.78
CA ASP A 136 -44.86 -10.75 6.84
C ASP A 136 -44.48 -10.42 5.39
N ALA A 137 -44.90 -11.28 4.46
CA ALA A 137 -44.63 -11.13 3.04
C ALA A 137 -45.52 -10.10 2.32
N GLY A 138 -46.50 -9.51 3.01
CA GLY A 138 -47.59 -8.75 2.41
C GLY A 138 -48.75 -9.64 1.93
N ASP A 139 -49.88 -9.02 1.62
CA ASP A 139 -51.05 -9.71 1.05
C ASP A 139 -51.21 -9.36 -0.43
N SER A 140 -50.81 -10.28 -1.31
CA SER A 140 -50.91 -10.12 -2.77
C SER A 140 -52.34 -9.84 -3.28
N SER A 141 -53.38 -10.18 -2.49
CA SER A 141 -54.78 -9.95 -2.83
C SER A 141 -55.35 -8.62 -2.30
N ALA A 142 -54.57 -7.86 -1.52
CA ALA A 142 -55.02 -6.61 -0.95
C ALA A 142 -55.41 -5.59 -2.04
N THR A 143 -56.51 -4.87 -1.81
CA THR A 143 -56.94 -3.78 -2.69
C THR A 143 -55.99 -2.61 -2.64
N ASP A 144 -55.43 -2.32 -1.46
CA ASP A 144 -54.40 -1.33 -1.25
C ASP A 144 -53.02 -1.87 -1.69
N PRO A 145 -52.40 -1.27 -2.73
CA PRO A 145 -51.11 -1.73 -3.26
C PRO A 145 -49.97 -1.73 -2.25
N VAL A 146 -50.00 -0.82 -1.27
CA VAL A 146 -48.95 -0.75 -0.24
C VAL A 146 -49.04 -1.99 0.66
N SER A 147 -50.25 -2.48 0.94
CA SER A 147 -50.46 -3.68 1.77
C SER A 147 -50.00 -4.98 1.09
N ARG A 148 -49.72 -4.96 -0.21
CA ARG A 148 -49.15 -6.10 -0.95
C ARG A 148 -47.64 -6.27 -0.73
N ALA A 149 -46.95 -5.21 -0.30
CA ALA A 149 -45.51 -5.26 -0.06
C ALA A 149 -45.17 -5.96 1.27
N SER A 150 -44.00 -6.59 1.33
CA SER A 150 -43.48 -7.16 2.56
C SER A 150 -43.15 -6.07 3.58
N SER A 151 -43.43 -6.35 4.85
CA SER A 151 -43.03 -5.52 5.98
C SER A 151 -41.64 -5.88 6.53
N ARG A 152 -40.94 -6.86 5.94
CA ARG A 152 -39.60 -7.27 6.37
C ARG A 152 -38.58 -6.19 5.99
N PRO A 153 -37.76 -5.67 6.92
CA PRO A 153 -36.60 -4.86 6.56
C PRO A 153 -35.48 -5.74 5.99
N ASP A 154 -34.64 -5.17 5.13
CA ASP A 154 -33.47 -5.86 4.57
C ASP A 154 -32.31 -5.90 5.59
N PHE A 155 -32.25 -4.91 6.49
CA PHE A 155 -31.31 -4.86 7.62
C PHE A 155 -31.84 -4.02 8.79
N MET A 156 -31.28 -4.21 9.98
CA MET A 156 -31.60 -3.47 11.20
C MET A 156 -30.38 -2.78 11.81
N MET A 157 -30.57 -1.57 12.33
CA MET A 157 -29.63 -0.89 13.22
C MET A 157 -30.32 -0.60 14.54
N LEU A 158 -29.81 -1.15 15.64
CA LEU A 158 -30.44 -1.06 16.96
C LEU A 158 -29.50 -0.34 17.93
N VAL A 159 -29.89 0.84 18.38
CA VAL A 159 -29.05 1.72 19.21
C VAL A 159 -29.64 1.78 20.62
N TYR A 160 -28.85 1.32 21.61
CA TYR A 160 -29.27 1.06 23.00
C TYR A 160 -30.70 0.52 23.13
N PRO A 161 -31.07 -0.55 22.38
CA PRO A 161 -32.44 -0.98 22.22
C PRO A 161 -32.99 -1.60 23.50
N VAL A 162 -34.27 -1.35 23.79
CA VAL A 162 -35.05 -2.27 24.62
C VAL A 162 -35.34 -3.52 23.78
N ILE A 163 -35.12 -4.71 24.33
CA ILE A 163 -35.32 -5.98 23.60
C ILE A 163 -36.25 -6.92 24.37
N SER A 164 -36.02 -7.08 25.67
CA SER A 164 -36.70 -8.09 26.48
C SER A 164 -37.71 -7.47 27.44
N PHE A 165 -38.86 -8.14 27.60
CA PHE A 165 -39.89 -7.80 28.58
C PHE A 165 -40.08 -8.86 29.67
N THR A 166 -39.31 -9.92 29.64
CA THR A 166 -39.45 -11.10 30.51
C THR A 166 -38.22 -11.38 31.36
N THR A 167 -37.10 -10.73 31.06
CA THR A 167 -35.84 -10.85 31.82
C THR A 167 -35.70 -9.76 32.89
N GLU A 168 -34.69 -9.89 33.75
CA GLU A 168 -34.37 -8.88 34.77
C GLU A 168 -33.91 -7.52 34.18
N PHE A 169 -33.45 -7.51 32.93
CA PHE A 169 -32.99 -6.32 32.19
C PHE A 169 -34.14 -5.53 31.53
N THR A 170 -35.39 -5.89 31.83
CA THR A 170 -36.59 -5.27 31.27
C THR A 170 -36.66 -3.78 31.61
N HIS A 171 -36.78 -2.93 30.59
CA HIS A 171 -37.16 -1.53 30.78
C HIS A 171 -38.66 -1.41 31.10
N LYS A 172 -38.98 -1.40 32.41
CA LYS A 172 -40.36 -1.44 32.94
C LYS A 172 -41.27 -0.34 32.39
N GLY A 173 -40.72 0.86 32.15
CA GLY A 173 -41.47 1.99 31.59
C GLY A 173 -41.99 1.71 30.19
N SER A 174 -41.11 1.24 29.29
CA SER A 174 -41.49 0.86 27.92
C SER A 174 -42.53 -0.27 27.91
N ARG A 175 -42.33 -1.29 28.77
CA ARG A 175 -43.28 -2.41 28.89
C ARG A 175 -44.67 -1.93 29.31
N ARG A 176 -44.74 -1.10 30.36
CA ARG A 176 -46.02 -0.56 30.87
C ARG A 176 -46.70 0.33 29.84
N ASN A 177 -45.94 1.21 29.18
CA ASN A 177 -46.51 2.10 28.17
C ASN A 177 -47.04 1.32 26.97
N LEU A 178 -46.33 0.29 26.50
CA LEU A 178 -46.74 -0.50 25.33
C LEU A 178 -47.84 -1.52 25.64
N LEU A 179 -47.82 -2.17 26.80
CA LEU A 179 -48.68 -3.32 27.12
C LEU A 179 -49.70 -3.08 28.25
N GLY A 180 -49.65 -1.93 28.92
CA GLY A 180 -50.47 -1.63 30.10
C GLY A 180 -49.89 -2.19 31.40
N ASP A 181 -50.66 -2.05 32.48
CA ASP A 181 -50.19 -2.38 33.84
C ASP A 181 -50.11 -3.89 34.13
N ASN A 182 -50.96 -4.70 33.49
CA ASN A 182 -51.08 -6.14 33.75
C ASN A 182 -51.08 -6.97 32.44
N PRO A 183 -49.97 -6.96 31.67
CA PRO A 183 -49.90 -7.74 30.43
C PRO A 183 -49.82 -9.24 30.72
N SER A 184 -50.40 -10.07 29.85
CA SER A 184 -50.25 -11.53 29.96
C SER A 184 -48.79 -11.95 29.74
N GLU A 185 -48.39 -13.08 30.33
CA GLU A 185 -47.04 -13.64 30.10
C GLU A 185 -46.83 -13.99 28.62
N GLU A 186 -47.85 -14.51 27.95
CA GLU A 186 -47.81 -14.81 26.52
C GLU A 186 -47.49 -13.56 25.69
N LEU A 187 -48.16 -12.44 25.95
CA LEU A 187 -47.93 -11.19 25.24
C LEU A 187 -46.53 -10.64 25.53
N GLN A 188 -46.08 -10.71 26.79
CA GLN A 188 -44.73 -10.30 27.16
C GLN A 188 -43.66 -11.15 26.46
N ASN A 189 -43.82 -12.47 26.45
CA ASN A 189 -42.93 -13.39 25.74
C ASN A 189 -42.92 -13.13 24.24
N SER A 190 -44.10 -12.93 23.64
CA SER A 190 -44.22 -12.65 22.20
C SER A 190 -43.54 -11.34 21.80
N LEU A 191 -43.35 -10.40 22.73
CA LEU A 191 -42.70 -9.12 22.47
C LEU A 191 -41.30 -9.02 23.12
N SER A 192 -40.78 -10.10 23.67
CA SER A 192 -39.36 -10.23 24.01
C SER A 192 -38.61 -10.69 22.75
N ASN A 193 -38.08 -9.75 21.98
CA ASN A 193 -37.65 -9.99 20.59
C ASN A 193 -36.47 -10.97 20.48
N GLU A 194 -35.65 -11.15 21.52
CA GLU A 194 -34.58 -12.16 21.57
C GLU A 194 -35.10 -13.59 21.47
N THR A 195 -36.37 -13.81 21.79
CA THR A 195 -37.04 -15.12 21.71
C THR A 195 -37.73 -15.36 20.37
N GLN A 196 -37.81 -14.31 19.53
CA GLN A 196 -38.53 -14.32 18.25
C GLN A 196 -37.57 -14.33 17.04
N VAL A 197 -36.26 -14.41 17.28
CA VAL A 197 -35.25 -14.45 16.22
C VAL A 197 -35.31 -15.79 15.48
N THR A 198 -35.35 -15.71 14.16
CA THR A 198 -35.30 -16.84 13.21
C THR A 198 -34.18 -16.61 12.20
N LYS A 199 -33.89 -17.60 11.35
CA LYS A 199 -32.91 -17.42 10.26
C LYS A 199 -33.34 -16.36 9.23
N GLU A 200 -34.64 -16.08 9.15
CA GLU A 200 -35.21 -15.05 8.29
C GLU A 200 -35.11 -13.64 8.90
N THR A 201 -34.74 -13.52 10.19
CA THR A 201 -34.50 -12.22 10.82
C THR A 201 -33.40 -11.45 10.05
N PRO A 202 -33.57 -10.14 9.80
CA PRO A 202 -32.59 -9.39 9.01
C PRO A 202 -31.22 -9.26 9.67
N PRO A 203 -30.13 -9.14 8.89
CA PRO A 203 -28.83 -8.76 9.40
C PRO A 203 -28.91 -7.52 10.30
N THR A 204 -28.18 -7.53 11.41
CA THR A 204 -28.36 -6.52 12.46
C THR A 204 -27.05 -5.93 12.97
N PHE A 205 -26.98 -4.60 13.02
CA PHE A 205 -25.94 -3.84 13.71
C PHE A 205 -26.46 -3.32 15.04
N LEU A 206 -25.71 -3.51 16.12
CA LEU A 206 -26.08 -3.08 17.47
C LEU A 206 -25.02 -2.19 18.09
N VAL A 207 -25.45 -1.13 18.78
CA VAL A 207 -24.57 -0.26 19.56
C VAL A 207 -25.16 -0.05 20.96
N HIS A 208 -24.31 -0.11 21.98
CA HIS A 208 -24.68 0.16 23.37
C HIS A 208 -23.49 0.74 24.16
N THR A 209 -23.74 1.21 25.38
CA THR A 209 -22.71 1.56 26.37
C THR A 209 -22.85 0.69 27.62
N THR A 210 -21.74 0.35 28.27
CA THR A 210 -21.72 -0.41 29.53
C THR A 210 -22.36 0.36 30.67
N THR A 211 -22.24 1.69 30.67
CA THR A 211 -22.77 2.57 31.72
C THR A 211 -24.24 2.92 31.55
N ASP A 212 -24.94 2.36 30.56
CA ASP A 212 -26.37 2.58 30.38
C ASP A 212 -27.17 1.99 31.54
N ARG A 213 -27.73 2.87 32.38
CA ARG A 213 -28.59 2.49 33.51
C ARG A 213 -30.07 2.56 33.18
N GLY A 214 -30.44 3.14 32.04
CA GLY A 214 -31.82 3.24 31.58
C GLY A 214 -32.26 1.92 30.96
N VAL A 215 -31.51 1.49 29.95
CA VAL A 215 -31.69 0.19 29.29
C VAL A 215 -30.37 -0.55 29.40
N PRO A 216 -30.27 -1.61 30.22
CA PRO A 216 -29.00 -2.30 30.39
C PRO A 216 -28.49 -2.92 29.07
N PRO A 217 -27.16 -2.91 28.82
CA PRO A 217 -26.55 -3.42 27.58
C PRO A 217 -26.83 -4.90 27.30
N GLU A 218 -27.23 -5.65 28.32
CA GLU A 218 -27.65 -7.04 28.22
C GLU A 218 -28.82 -7.23 27.25
N ASN A 219 -29.66 -6.21 27.02
CA ASN A 219 -30.67 -6.25 25.96
C ASN A 219 -30.02 -6.48 24.58
N SER A 220 -28.96 -5.74 24.25
CA SER A 220 -28.22 -5.94 22.99
C SER A 220 -27.48 -7.27 22.96
N VAL A 221 -26.87 -7.68 24.08
CA VAL A 221 -26.14 -8.95 24.17
C VAL A 221 -27.07 -10.14 23.96
N LEU A 222 -28.27 -10.13 24.56
CA LEU A 222 -29.27 -11.19 24.39
C LEU A 222 -29.74 -11.30 22.94
N PHE A 223 -30.03 -10.17 22.29
CA PHE A 223 -30.44 -10.17 20.89
C PHE A 223 -29.32 -10.64 19.96
N TYR A 224 -28.10 -10.12 20.13
CA TYR A 224 -26.92 -10.57 19.37
C TYR A 224 -26.68 -12.07 19.53
N GLY A 225 -26.77 -12.58 20.76
CA GLY A 225 -26.66 -14.02 21.04
C GLY A 225 -27.77 -14.85 20.39
N ALA A 226 -28.99 -14.31 20.25
CA ALA A 226 -30.08 -14.96 19.53
C ALA A 226 -29.87 -14.97 18.01
N LEU A 227 -29.38 -13.87 17.43
CA LEU A 227 -29.01 -13.74 16.02
C LEU A 227 -27.92 -14.74 15.65
N ARG A 228 -26.84 -14.78 16.44
CA ARG A 228 -25.73 -15.73 16.25
C ARG A 228 -26.17 -17.18 16.32
N ARG A 229 -27.08 -17.54 17.22
CA ARG A 229 -27.61 -18.92 17.35
C ARG A 229 -28.49 -19.35 16.16
N ASN A 230 -29.02 -18.40 15.40
CA ASN A 230 -29.84 -18.64 14.22
C ASN A 230 -29.09 -18.35 12.91
N ASP A 231 -27.75 -18.22 12.95
CA ASP A 231 -26.88 -17.93 11.80
C ASP A 231 -27.24 -16.63 11.05
N VAL A 232 -27.80 -15.65 11.76
CA VAL A 232 -28.08 -14.32 11.21
C VAL A 232 -26.83 -13.44 11.33
N PRO A 233 -26.36 -12.79 10.24
CA PRO A 233 -25.23 -11.87 10.31
C PRO A 233 -25.48 -10.72 11.28
N ALA A 234 -24.58 -10.52 12.24
CA ALA A 234 -24.73 -9.48 13.24
C ALA A 234 -23.38 -8.90 13.67
N GLU A 235 -23.37 -7.62 14.02
CA GLU A 235 -22.22 -6.89 14.59
C GLU A 235 -22.67 -6.12 15.84
N LEU A 236 -21.93 -6.21 16.95
CA LEU A 236 -22.26 -5.59 18.23
C LEU A 236 -21.08 -4.77 18.76
N HIS A 237 -21.33 -3.50 19.05
CA HIS A 237 -20.39 -2.59 19.71
C HIS A 237 -20.91 -2.20 21.09
N ILE A 238 -20.09 -2.41 22.13
CA ILE A 238 -20.37 -1.96 23.50
C ILE A 238 -19.25 -1.02 23.93
N PHE A 239 -19.56 0.28 24.04
CA PHE A 239 -18.63 1.29 24.51
C PHE A 239 -18.56 1.32 26.04
N ALA A 240 -17.39 1.55 26.61
CA ALA A 240 -17.21 1.47 28.07
C ALA A 240 -18.02 2.53 28.83
N GLU A 241 -18.12 3.75 28.29
CA GLU A 241 -18.80 4.89 28.92
C GLU A 241 -19.78 5.55 27.95
N GLY A 242 -20.82 6.18 28.50
CA GLY A 242 -21.82 6.95 27.77
C GLY A 242 -23.21 6.87 28.40
N PRO A 243 -23.98 7.97 28.43
CA PRO A 243 -25.33 7.99 28.99
C PRO A 243 -26.33 7.31 28.05
N HIS A 244 -27.48 6.86 28.59
CA HIS A 244 -28.62 6.47 27.74
C HIS A 244 -29.07 7.65 26.88
N GLY A 245 -29.51 7.40 25.64
CA GLY A 245 -30.05 8.45 24.76
C GLY A 245 -28.98 9.34 24.13
N PHE A 246 -27.77 8.82 23.90
CA PHE A 246 -26.66 9.61 23.34
C PHE A 246 -26.83 10.02 21.87
N GLY A 247 -27.88 9.56 21.16
CA GLY A 247 -28.10 9.86 19.74
C GLY A 247 -26.85 9.58 18.88
N LEU A 248 -26.36 10.59 18.15
CA LEU A 248 -25.11 10.51 17.37
C LEU A 248 -23.83 10.65 18.21
N GLY A 249 -23.92 10.95 19.51
CA GLY A 249 -22.75 11.10 20.38
C GLY A 249 -21.83 12.27 20.01
N LYS A 250 -22.35 13.31 19.35
CA LYS A 250 -21.56 14.42 18.74
C LYS A 250 -20.55 15.08 19.69
N ASP A 251 -20.88 15.14 20.97
CA ASP A 251 -20.06 15.81 22.00
C ASP A 251 -19.08 14.85 22.70
N ASP A 252 -19.08 13.57 22.33
CA ASP A 252 -18.23 12.54 22.92
C ASP A 252 -17.30 11.93 21.84
N PRO A 253 -15.97 12.06 21.99
CA PRO A 253 -15.02 11.64 20.95
C PRO A 253 -14.99 10.13 20.71
N ILE A 254 -15.49 9.32 21.64
CA ILE A 254 -15.55 7.87 21.51
C ILE A 254 -16.92 7.47 20.94
N LEU A 255 -18.02 7.98 21.49
CA LEU A 255 -19.36 7.64 21.01
C LEU A 255 -19.62 8.16 19.60
N SER A 256 -19.08 9.33 19.22
CA SER A 256 -19.18 9.87 17.86
C SER A 256 -18.57 8.96 16.78
N THR A 257 -17.87 7.89 17.15
CA THR A 257 -17.36 6.89 16.19
C THR A 257 -18.40 5.86 15.75
N TRP A 258 -19.46 5.59 16.53
CA TRP A 258 -20.44 4.56 16.19
C TRP A 258 -21.17 4.79 14.85
N PRO A 259 -21.54 6.02 14.45
CA PRO A 259 -22.19 6.25 13.16
C PRO A 259 -21.28 5.85 11.99
N LYS A 260 -19.97 6.06 12.12
CA LYS A 260 -18.99 5.61 11.12
C LYS A 260 -18.97 4.08 11.01
N LEU A 261 -18.95 3.38 12.15
CA LEU A 261 -18.99 1.91 12.20
C LEU A 261 -20.28 1.36 11.56
N ALA A 262 -21.42 2.03 11.79
CA ALA A 262 -22.70 1.65 11.20
C ALA A 262 -22.69 1.75 9.67
N VAL A 263 -22.20 2.86 9.11
CA VAL A 263 -22.11 3.05 7.65
C VAL A 263 -21.17 2.03 7.02
N GLN A 264 -20.01 1.79 7.63
CA GLN A 264 -19.06 0.76 7.15
C GLN A 264 -19.67 -0.64 7.17
N TRP A 265 -20.51 -0.94 8.15
CA TRP A 265 -21.22 -2.22 8.21
C TRP A 265 -22.27 -2.34 7.11
N ILE A 266 -23.10 -1.31 6.88
CA ILE A 266 -24.11 -1.30 5.79
C ILE A 266 -23.45 -1.51 4.42
N ASP A 267 -22.32 -0.83 4.19
CA ASP A 267 -21.54 -0.94 2.94
C ASP A 267 -20.96 -2.34 2.75
N ARG A 268 -20.30 -2.89 3.79
CA ARG A 268 -19.75 -4.25 3.77
C ARG A 268 -20.82 -5.32 3.50
N MET A 269 -22.05 -5.07 3.93
CA MET A 269 -23.19 -5.96 3.70
C MET A 269 -23.83 -5.80 2.30
N GLY A 270 -23.36 -4.84 1.49
CA GLY A 270 -23.83 -4.60 0.13
C GLY A 270 -25.18 -3.86 0.05
N PHE A 271 -25.59 -3.20 1.14
CA PHE A 271 -26.89 -2.50 1.19
C PHE A 271 -26.86 -1.08 0.66
N VAL A 272 -25.68 -0.51 0.39
CA VAL A 272 -25.55 0.80 -0.28
C VAL A 272 -24.73 0.64 -1.56
N PRO A 273 -25.11 1.31 -2.66
CA PRO A 273 -24.50 1.10 -3.98
C PRO A 273 -23.23 1.92 -4.20
N PHE A 274 -22.51 2.35 -3.16
CA PHE A 274 -21.37 3.27 -3.29
C PHE A 274 -20.28 2.76 -4.26
N LEU A 275 -20.20 1.44 -4.45
CA LEU A 275 -19.29 0.75 -5.36
C LEU A 275 -19.94 0.21 -6.66
N ARG A 276 -21.23 0.43 -6.90
CA ARG A 276 -21.98 -0.17 -8.05
C ARG A 276 -22.46 0.83 -9.09
N ARG A 277 -22.28 2.15 -8.91
CA ARG A 277 -22.74 3.18 -9.87
C ARG A 277 -21.68 3.66 -10.87
N SER A 278 -20.64 2.87 -11.14
CA SER A 278 -19.65 3.14 -12.20
C SER A 278 -20.18 2.95 -13.63
N ALA A 279 -21.49 3.08 -13.85
CA ALA A 279 -22.10 3.10 -15.18
C ALA A 279 -23.07 4.29 -15.27
N VAL A 280 -22.53 5.48 -15.54
CA VAL A 280 -23.36 6.66 -15.82
C VAL A 280 -23.94 6.53 -17.24
N SER A 281 -25.27 6.41 -17.32
CA SER A 281 -26.01 6.69 -18.56
C SER A 281 -26.05 8.20 -18.80
N VAL A 282 -25.40 8.66 -19.86
CA VAL A 282 -25.55 10.05 -20.32
C VAL A 282 -26.84 10.15 -21.13
N ALA A 283 -27.93 10.52 -20.48
CA ALA A 283 -29.13 11.02 -21.16
C ALA A 283 -29.45 12.40 -20.60
N GLY A 284 -28.83 13.45 -21.17
CA GLY A 284 -29.02 14.80 -20.66
C GLY A 284 -28.37 15.95 -21.43
N LEU A 285 -27.99 15.80 -22.70
CA LEU A 285 -27.63 16.93 -23.57
C LEU A 285 -28.32 16.75 -24.92
N GLY A 286 -29.51 17.35 -25.05
CA GLY A 286 -30.34 17.24 -26.24
C GLY A 286 -31.19 18.47 -26.46
N SER A 287 -30.56 19.63 -26.67
CA SER A 287 -31.22 20.76 -27.32
C SER A 287 -30.24 21.61 -28.11
N LEU A 288 -29.97 21.22 -29.36
CA LEU A 288 -29.94 22.09 -30.55
C LEU A 288 -29.76 21.21 -31.80
N GLY A 289 -30.57 21.46 -32.83
CA GLY A 289 -30.86 20.58 -33.96
C GLY A 289 -29.66 20.10 -34.77
N ILE A 290 -29.76 19.00 -35.51
CA ILE A 290 -30.29 18.97 -36.90
C ILE A 290 -30.65 17.50 -37.29
N LEU A 291 -31.78 17.31 -37.97
CA LEU A 291 -32.16 16.11 -38.78
C LEU A 291 -32.00 16.46 -40.29
N PRO A 292 -32.00 15.54 -41.30
CA PRO A 292 -32.48 14.12 -41.29
C PRO A 292 -31.71 13.06 -42.16
N GLY A 293 -32.06 11.77 -41.93
CA GLY A 293 -32.07 10.63 -42.89
C GLY A 293 -30.78 9.78 -42.95
N CYS A 294 -30.74 8.44 -43.02
CA CYS A 294 -31.69 7.38 -43.42
C CYS A 294 -31.09 6.02 -42.95
N GLY A 295 -31.83 5.11 -42.30
CA GLY A 295 -32.12 3.79 -42.92
C GLY A 295 -31.69 2.54 -42.13
N GLN A 296 -32.61 2.05 -41.28
CA GLN A 296 -32.92 0.65 -40.89
C GLN A 296 -31.87 -0.45 -40.55
N ARG A 297 -32.10 -0.99 -39.34
CA ARG A 297 -32.20 -2.41 -38.91
C ARG A 297 -30.94 -3.27 -38.87
N GLY A 298 -30.50 -3.51 -37.63
CA GLY A 298 -30.73 -4.81 -37.00
C GLY A 298 -29.49 -5.63 -36.69
N GLU A 299 -28.88 -5.38 -35.53
CA GLU A 299 -28.21 -6.39 -34.70
C GLU A 299 -28.08 -5.80 -33.29
N THR A 300 -28.74 -6.43 -32.31
CA THR A 300 -28.54 -6.15 -30.87
C THR A 300 -27.12 -6.54 -30.48
N PRO A 301 -26.29 -5.66 -29.91
CA PRO A 301 -25.02 -6.07 -29.33
C PRO A 301 -25.28 -6.97 -28.12
N ALA A 302 -24.48 -8.03 -28.02
CA ALA A 302 -24.48 -8.98 -26.91
C ALA A 302 -24.33 -8.28 -25.55
N SER A 303 -24.91 -8.89 -24.53
CA SER A 303 -24.78 -8.53 -23.11
C SER A 303 -23.34 -8.24 -22.72
N SER A 304 -23.09 -7.08 -22.10
CA SER A 304 -21.83 -6.72 -21.48
C SER A 304 -21.38 -7.80 -20.50
N SER A 305 -20.26 -8.46 -20.79
CA SER A 305 -19.51 -9.23 -19.80
C SER A 305 -19.11 -8.28 -18.67
N GLU A 306 -19.49 -8.57 -17.43
CA GLU A 306 -18.93 -7.89 -16.27
C GLU A 306 -17.40 -8.02 -16.30
N VAL A 307 -16.70 -6.90 -16.14
CA VAL A 307 -15.24 -6.83 -16.14
C VAL A 307 -14.74 -7.54 -14.90
N ASP A 308 -13.91 -8.57 -15.06
CA ASP A 308 -13.41 -9.37 -13.94
C ASP A 308 -12.29 -8.62 -13.21
N THR A 309 -12.68 -8.00 -12.10
CA THR A 309 -11.77 -7.31 -11.18
C THR A 309 -11.31 -8.18 -10.01
N GLY A 310 -11.60 -9.49 -10.02
CA GLY A 310 -11.31 -10.40 -8.91
C GLY A 310 -12.32 -10.30 -7.76
N PRO A 311 -12.05 -10.98 -6.63
CA PRO A 311 -12.95 -11.00 -5.48
C PRO A 311 -13.08 -9.63 -4.81
N LEU A 312 -14.20 -9.43 -4.10
CA LEU A 312 -14.35 -8.26 -3.23
C LEU A 312 -13.44 -8.39 -2.01
N LEU A 313 -12.55 -7.42 -1.84
CA LEU A 313 -11.62 -7.37 -0.71
C LEU A 313 -12.08 -6.35 0.34
N THR A 314 -11.45 -6.41 1.51
CA THR A 314 -11.69 -5.41 2.56
C THR A 314 -11.18 -4.05 2.09
N PRO A 315 -11.93 -2.94 2.27
CA PRO A 315 -11.54 -1.58 1.84
C PRO A 315 -10.43 -1.00 2.72
N ARG A 316 -9.23 -1.59 2.67
CA ARG A 316 -8.04 -1.22 3.43
C ARG A 316 -6.82 -1.24 2.52
N VAL A 317 -5.78 -0.50 2.89
CA VAL A 317 -4.50 -0.57 2.17
C VAL A 317 -3.90 -1.97 2.39
N PRO A 318 -3.46 -2.67 1.34
CA PRO A 318 -2.88 -4.01 1.47
C PRO A 318 -1.72 -4.02 2.46
N GLY A 319 -1.68 -5.00 3.36
CA GLY A 319 -0.50 -5.20 4.22
C GLY A 319 0.70 -5.76 3.43
N SER A 320 0.44 -6.38 2.27
CA SER A 320 1.47 -6.85 1.34
C SER A 320 2.27 -5.72 0.68
N ILE A 321 1.81 -4.46 0.69
CA ILE A 321 2.56 -3.34 0.07
C ILE A 321 3.94 -3.08 0.68
N ARG A 322 4.17 -3.55 1.92
CA ARG A 322 5.46 -3.54 2.62
C ARG A 322 6.12 -4.92 2.67
N GLN A 323 5.65 -5.87 1.87
CA GLN A 323 6.23 -7.21 1.74
C GLN A 323 6.75 -7.34 0.31
N ALA A 324 8.03 -7.66 0.16
CA ALA A 324 8.56 -8.06 -1.12
C ALA A 324 9.76 -8.98 -0.94
N SER A 325 9.82 -10.02 -1.76
CA SER A 325 10.92 -10.96 -1.81
C SER A 325 12.15 -10.31 -2.45
N ARG A 326 13.31 -10.63 -1.86
CA ARG A 326 14.62 -10.32 -2.45
C ARG A 326 15.04 -11.39 -3.48
N GLU A 327 14.22 -12.42 -3.71
CA GLU A 327 14.46 -13.45 -4.73
C GLU A 327 14.39 -12.82 -6.13
N GLU A 328 15.49 -12.90 -6.87
CA GLU A 328 15.54 -12.51 -8.27
C GLU A 328 14.89 -13.60 -9.13
N VAL A 329 13.90 -13.24 -9.94
CA VAL A 329 13.10 -14.20 -10.69
C VAL A 329 13.09 -13.91 -12.18
N ASP A 330 12.87 -14.96 -12.95
CA ASP A 330 12.47 -14.92 -14.35
C ASP A 330 11.14 -15.70 -14.43
N LEU A 331 10.04 -14.98 -14.64
CA LEU A 331 8.67 -15.51 -14.60
C LEU A 331 8.03 -15.42 -15.97
N GLU A 332 7.23 -16.43 -16.32
CA GLU A 332 6.24 -16.33 -17.39
C GLU A 332 4.89 -15.98 -16.73
N LEU A 333 4.41 -14.77 -16.97
CA LEU A 333 3.16 -14.28 -16.38
C LEU A 333 1.96 -14.91 -17.08
N GLN A 334 0.94 -15.24 -16.30
CA GLN A 334 -0.28 -15.86 -16.76
C GLN A 334 -1.39 -14.83 -16.88
N VAL A 335 -2.23 -14.95 -17.90
CA VAL A 335 -3.47 -14.19 -18.00
C VAL A 335 -4.45 -14.75 -16.96
N ILE A 336 -4.68 -13.98 -15.91
CA ILE A 336 -5.63 -14.30 -14.84
C ILE A 336 -7.06 -14.03 -15.29
N ALA A 337 -7.26 -12.91 -15.99
CA ALA A 337 -8.55 -12.52 -16.52
C ALA A 337 -8.38 -11.63 -17.77
N GLY A 338 -9.41 -11.63 -18.61
CA GLY A 338 -9.43 -10.83 -19.84
C GLY A 338 -8.58 -11.44 -20.96
N LYS A 339 -8.09 -10.59 -21.88
CA LYS A 339 -7.28 -11.01 -23.03
C LYS A 339 -6.13 -10.02 -23.24
N LEU A 340 -4.91 -10.54 -23.34
CA LEU A 340 -3.75 -9.73 -23.71
C LEU A 340 -4.00 -9.08 -25.08
N PRO A 341 -3.79 -7.76 -25.24
CA PRO A 341 -4.00 -7.09 -26.52
C PRO A 341 -3.14 -7.70 -27.63
N GLU A 342 -3.77 -7.95 -28.79
CA GLU A 342 -3.05 -8.47 -29.95
C GLU A 342 -2.02 -7.44 -30.44
N GLY A 343 -0.88 -7.92 -30.94
CA GLY A 343 0.15 -7.04 -31.52
C GLY A 343 1.02 -6.27 -30.51
N LEU A 344 0.72 -6.27 -29.21
CA LEU A 344 1.55 -5.58 -28.21
C LEU A 344 2.98 -6.16 -28.18
N ARG A 345 3.98 -5.32 -28.49
CA ARG A 345 5.41 -5.71 -28.56
C ARG A 345 6.29 -4.61 -27.99
N GLY A 346 7.20 -4.99 -27.10
CA GLY A 346 8.17 -4.08 -26.49
C GLY A 346 8.43 -4.46 -25.04
N HIS A 347 9.01 -3.53 -24.28
CA HIS A 347 9.57 -3.79 -22.96
C HIS A 347 9.20 -2.66 -22.00
N VAL A 348 8.70 -3.00 -20.81
CA VAL A 348 8.56 -2.03 -19.71
C VAL A 348 9.69 -2.28 -18.72
N PHE A 349 10.44 -1.23 -18.41
CA PHE A 349 11.41 -1.23 -17.32
C PHE A 349 10.87 -0.43 -16.16
N SER A 350 10.99 -0.96 -14.95
CA SER A 350 10.56 -0.27 -13.73
C SER A 350 11.54 -0.50 -12.60
N VAL A 351 11.49 0.37 -11.59
CA VAL A 351 12.25 0.21 -10.36
C VAL A 351 11.36 0.41 -9.14
N ALA A 352 11.65 -0.33 -8.08
CA ALA A 352 10.94 -0.28 -6.81
C ALA A 352 11.93 -0.26 -5.64
N ALA A 353 11.49 0.24 -4.49
CA ALA A 353 12.26 0.15 -3.25
C ALA A 353 11.88 -1.11 -2.45
N LEU A 354 12.85 -1.97 -2.19
CA LEU A 354 12.64 -3.20 -1.41
C LEU A 354 12.36 -2.88 0.06
N PRO A 355 11.36 -3.51 0.67
CA PRO A 355 11.18 -3.43 2.10
C PRO A 355 12.40 -3.87 2.88
N ASP A 356 12.84 -3.00 3.78
CA ASP A 356 13.72 -3.37 4.88
C ASP A 356 12.90 -3.94 6.05
N ASP A 357 13.47 -4.91 6.78
CA ASP A 357 12.82 -5.62 7.88
C ASP A 357 12.79 -4.82 9.19
N ARG A 358 13.48 -3.68 9.22
CA ARG A 358 13.62 -2.77 10.37
C ARG A 358 12.46 -1.76 10.55
N ASP A 359 11.32 -1.97 9.89
CA ASP A 359 10.19 -1.02 9.86
C ASP A 359 10.61 0.40 9.37
N GLY A 360 11.73 0.49 8.65
CA GLY A 360 12.32 1.71 8.11
C GLY A 360 11.51 2.33 6.96
N TYR A 361 11.83 3.58 6.60
CA TYR A 361 11.13 4.30 5.54
C TYR A 361 11.25 3.56 4.20
N VAL A 362 10.15 3.46 3.44
CA VAL A 362 10.07 2.55 2.29
C VAL A 362 11.15 2.82 1.23
N PHE A 363 11.51 4.09 0.99
CA PHE A 363 12.52 4.45 -0.02
C PHE A 363 13.97 4.34 0.46
N ASN A 364 14.21 3.93 1.70
CA ASN A 364 15.54 3.59 2.16
C ASN A 364 15.96 2.17 1.74
N GLY A 365 15.03 1.40 1.18
CA GLY A 365 15.24 0.07 0.64
C GLY A 365 16.13 0.00 -0.60
N ASP A 366 16.81 -1.12 -0.80
CA ASP A 366 17.58 -1.37 -2.03
C ASP A 366 16.67 -1.35 -3.27
N GLY A 367 17.20 -0.89 -4.41
CA GLY A 367 16.47 -0.93 -5.68
C GLY A 367 16.24 -2.35 -6.18
N MET A 368 14.99 -2.66 -6.56
CA MET A 368 14.62 -3.83 -7.35
C MET A 368 14.19 -3.39 -8.74
N LEU A 369 14.91 -3.84 -9.75
CA LEU A 369 14.66 -3.60 -11.16
C LEU A 369 13.73 -4.67 -11.70
N TYR A 370 12.75 -4.25 -12.50
CA TYR A 370 11.81 -5.13 -13.20
C TYR A 370 11.88 -4.86 -14.70
N ARG A 371 11.85 -5.92 -15.51
CA ARG A 371 11.63 -5.84 -16.95
C ARG A 371 10.48 -6.75 -17.35
N ILE A 372 9.49 -6.19 -18.02
CA ILE A 372 8.33 -6.91 -18.52
C ILE A 372 8.42 -6.92 -20.05
N ASP A 373 8.59 -8.12 -20.62
CA ASP A 373 8.77 -8.34 -22.05
C ASP A 373 7.44 -8.80 -22.69
N PHE A 374 6.94 -8.03 -23.64
CA PHE A 374 5.78 -8.39 -24.45
C PHE A 374 6.24 -9.02 -25.77
N THR A 375 6.27 -10.36 -25.83
CA THR A 375 6.93 -11.09 -26.93
C THR A 375 5.96 -11.74 -27.94
N GLY A 376 4.66 -11.54 -27.80
CA GLY A 376 3.72 -12.40 -28.51
C GLY A 376 2.51 -12.73 -27.69
N ASP A 377 2.39 -14.02 -27.46
CA ASP A 377 1.36 -14.67 -26.69
C ASP A 377 1.79 -14.88 -25.23
N THR A 378 3.05 -14.56 -24.91
CA THR A 378 3.64 -14.70 -23.58
C THR A 378 4.20 -13.36 -23.10
N VAL A 379 4.01 -13.10 -21.81
CA VAL A 379 4.59 -11.97 -21.11
C VAL A 379 5.62 -12.51 -20.12
N LEU A 380 6.86 -12.08 -20.25
CA LEU A 380 7.94 -12.47 -19.35
C LEU A 380 8.24 -11.34 -18.38
N LEU A 381 8.49 -11.67 -17.12
CA LEU A 381 8.95 -10.72 -16.11
C LEU A 381 10.31 -11.16 -15.58
N LYS A 382 11.27 -10.25 -15.59
CA LYS A 382 12.60 -10.43 -14.98
C LYS A 382 12.76 -9.44 -13.84
N SER A 383 13.24 -9.88 -12.67
CA SER A 383 13.61 -8.99 -11.57
C SER A 383 15.07 -9.13 -11.14
N ARG A 384 15.77 -8.02 -10.89
CA ARG A 384 17.16 -8.02 -10.38
C ARG A 384 17.38 -6.89 -9.38
N ILE A 385 18.19 -7.13 -8.35
CA ILE A 385 18.58 -6.09 -7.39
C ILE A 385 19.58 -5.13 -8.06
N ALA A 386 19.35 -3.83 -7.90
CA ALA A 386 20.20 -2.73 -8.33
C ALA A 386 21.44 -2.64 -7.42
N ARG A 387 22.44 -3.51 -7.66
CA ARG A 387 23.62 -3.63 -6.79
C ARG A 387 24.64 -2.51 -7.06
N THR A 388 24.58 -1.45 -6.26
CA THR A 388 25.60 -0.38 -6.23
C THR A 388 26.87 -0.82 -5.48
N PRO A 389 27.99 -0.10 -5.60
CA PRO A 389 29.16 -0.36 -4.75
C PRO A 389 28.85 -0.30 -3.24
N SER A 390 28.01 0.64 -2.81
CA SER A 390 27.58 0.77 -1.42
C SER A 390 26.62 -0.33 -0.97
N TYR A 391 25.84 -0.95 -1.86
CA TYR A 391 25.07 -2.16 -1.57
C TYR A 391 25.96 -3.28 -1.00
N PHE A 392 27.11 -3.55 -1.63
CA PHE A 392 28.02 -4.60 -1.16
C PHE A 392 28.66 -4.27 0.19
N ALA A 393 28.90 -2.98 0.45
CA ALA A 393 29.38 -2.53 1.75
C ALA A 393 28.31 -2.73 2.82
N ASP A 394 27.07 -2.29 2.56
CA ASP A 394 25.93 -2.45 3.48
C ASP A 394 25.71 -3.92 3.86
N GLN A 395 25.65 -4.81 2.87
CA GLN A 395 25.50 -6.26 3.11
C GLN A 395 26.66 -6.85 3.93
N ALA A 396 27.86 -6.28 3.85
CA ALA A 396 29.02 -6.76 4.58
C ALA A 396 29.12 -6.22 6.01
N THR A 397 28.40 -5.15 6.35
CA THR A 397 28.50 -4.45 7.63
C THR A 397 27.22 -4.45 8.47
N VAL A 398 26.17 -5.16 8.05
CA VAL A 398 24.98 -5.36 8.89
C VAL A 398 25.36 -5.91 10.26
N GLY A 399 24.90 -5.25 11.34
CA GLY A 399 25.18 -5.61 12.72
C GLY A 399 26.56 -5.22 13.24
N THR A 400 27.35 -4.46 12.46
CA THR A 400 28.64 -3.89 12.91
C THR A 400 28.51 -2.39 13.22
N GLU A 401 29.58 -1.78 13.75
CA GLU A 401 29.63 -0.33 13.97
C GLU A 401 29.64 0.51 12.68
N ASP A 402 29.90 -0.14 11.54
CA ASP A 402 29.96 0.46 10.21
C ASP A 402 28.63 0.33 9.44
N GLU A 403 27.58 -0.26 10.05
CA GLU A 403 26.26 -0.45 9.44
C GLU A 403 25.66 0.89 8.96
N PHE A 404 25.00 0.87 7.79
CA PHE A 404 24.22 2.01 7.33
C PHE A 404 22.87 2.04 8.04
N LEU A 405 22.60 3.13 8.76
CA LEU A 405 21.38 3.32 9.54
C LEU A 405 20.49 4.38 8.90
N ASP A 406 19.17 4.22 9.07
CA ASP A 406 18.18 5.20 8.64
C ASP A 406 18.41 6.56 9.33
N ALA A 407 18.52 7.60 8.52
CA ALA A 407 18.66 9.00 8.91
C ALA A 407 17.68 9.85 8.07
N GLY A 408 16.38 9.66 8.34
CA GLY A 408 15.31 10.20 7.49
C GLY A 408 15.22 9.41 6.19
N VAL A 409 15.29 10.11 5.05
CA VAL A 409 15.28 9.52 3.70
C VAL A 409 16.68 9.14 3.18
N LEU A 410 17.70 9.24 4.03
CA LEU A 410 19.07 8.81 3.76
C LEU A 410 19.40 7.59 4.63
N ARG A 411 20.32 6.75 4.16
CA ARG A 411 21.00 5.73 4.97
C ARG A 411 22.47 6.09 5.12
N LEU A 412 22.91 6.27 6.37
CA LEU A 412 24.23 6.79 6.70
C LEU A 412 25.01 5.83 7.60
N SER A 413 26.30 5.70 7.32
CA SER A 413 27.30 5.04 8.15
C SER A 413 28.35 6.07 8.58
N PRO A 414 28.68 6.18 9.87
CA PRO A 414 29.68 7.14 10.35
C PRO A 414 31.06 6.97 9.71
N THR A 415 31.41 5.75 9.32
CA THR A 415 32.73 5.38 8.78
C THR A 415 32.71 5.18 7.28
N LEU A 416 31.58 4.74 6.70
CA LEU A 416 31.49 4.44 5.27
C LEU A 416 30.84 5.56 4.45
N GLY A 417 29.99 6.37 5.07
CA GLY A 417 29.28 7.48 4.45
C GLY A 417 27.85 7.15 4.05
N ALA A 418 27.39 7.58 2.88
CA ALA A 418 25.99 7.40 2.47
C ALA A 418 25.80 6.19 1.56
N GLN A 419 24.69 5.47 1.74
CA GLN A 419 24.29 4.40 0.83
C GLN A 419 23.59 4.97 -0.40
N GLU A 420 23.89 4.40 -1.56
CA GLU A 420 23.22 4.71 -2.84
C GLU A 420 22.24 3.58 -3.14
N GLN A 421 20.93 3.84 -3.03
CA GLN A 421 19.88 2.81 -3.14
C GLN A 421 19.51 2.47 -4.59
N ALA A 422 19.67 3.40 -5.54
CA ALA A 422 19.33 3.24 -6.95
C ALA A 422 17.91 2.67 -7.19
N ASN A 423 16.90 3.29 -6.56
CA ASN A 423 15.57 2.70 -6.40
C ASN A 423 14.38 3.59 -6.87
N HIS A 424 14.60 4.81 -7.37
CA HIS A 424 13.48 5.73 -7.66
C HIS A 424 12.96 5.64 -9.10
N ALA A 425 13.80 5.89 -10.11
CA ALA A 425 13.33 5.95 -11.49
C ALA A 425 14.31 5.33 -12.51
N ILE A 426 13.78 5.06 -13.71
CA ILE A 426 14.56 4.68 -14.88
C ILE A 426 14.29 5.71 -15.97
N VAL A 427 15.35 6.36 -16.47
CA VAL A 427 15.25 7.44 -17.45
C VAL A 427 16.10 7.13 -18.68
N PRO A 428 15.63 7.49 -19.90
CA PRO A 428 16.41 7.33 -21.11
C PRO A 428 17.58 8.33 -21.17
N PHE A 429 18.70 7.92 -21.76
CA PHE A 429 19.80 8.79 -22.17
C PHE A 429 20.41 8.28 -23.47
N GLY A 430 19.96 8.84 -24.59
CA GLY A 430 20.24 8.28 -25.91
C GLY A 430 19.71 6.83 -26.02
N ASP A 431 20.58 5.90 -26.39
CA ASP A 431 20.26 4.47 -26.44
C ASP A 431 20.48 3.74 -25.09
N ALA A 432 20.93 4.44 -24.05
CA ALA A 432 21.11 3.90 -22.70
C ALA A 432 19.89 4.16 -21.81
N LEU A 433 19.77 3.36 -20.75
CA LEU A 433 18.85 3.59 -19.64
C LEU A 433 19.65 3.90 -18.39
N LEU A 434 19.24 4.89 -17.62
CA LEU A 434 19.84 5.26 -16.35
C LEU A 434 18.90 4.90 -15.20
N VAL A 435 19.40 4.23 -14.17
CA VAL A 435 18.70 4.06 -12.89
C VAL A 435 19.08 5.22 -11.98
N THR A 436 18.10 5.93 -11.45
CA THR A 436 18.27 7.18 -10.71
C THR A 436 17.64 7.11 -9.32
N THR A 437 18.11 7.99 -8.44
CA THR A 437 17.62 8.23 -7.08
C THR A 437 17.92 9.68 -6.72
N ASP A 438 17.18 10.26 -5.77
CA ASP A 438 17.51 11.59 -5.24
C ASP A 438 18.82 11.59 -4.43
N THR A 439 19.26 10.42 -3.97
CA THR A 439 20.32 10.24 -2.96
C THR A 439 21.50 9.41 -3.47
N GLY A 440 21.98 9.69 -4.69
CA GLY A 440 23.05 8.91 -5.31
C GLY A 440 23.31 9.32 -6.75
N ARG A 441 24.31 8.73 -7.40
CA ARG A 441 24.61 9.01 -8.81
C ARG A 441 23.70 8.17 -9.73
N PRO A 442 23.36 8.65 -10.93
CA PRO A 442 22.72 7.82 -11.95
C PRO A 442 23.63 6.66 -12.38
N TYR A 443 23.08 5.45 -12.55
CA TYR A 443 23.83 4.27 -13.04
C TYR A 443 23.33 3.83 -14.41
N VAL A 444 24.25 3.51 -15.33
CA VAL A 444 23.88 2.91 -16.62
C VAL A 444 23.36 1.48 -16.39
N LEU A 445 22.17 1.19 -16.89
CA LEU A 445 21.54 -0.12 -16.84
C LEU A 445 21.91 -0.93 -18.08
N ASP A 446 22.30 -2.19 -17.89
CA ASP A 446 22.29 -3.17 -18.97
C ASP A 446 20.85 -3.68 -19.20
N PRO A 447 20.20 -3.34 -20.32
CA PRO A 447 18.79 -3.69 -20.53
C PRO A 447 18.55 -5.20 -20.70
N ALA A 448 19.59 -5.99 -21.03
CA ALA A 448 19.47 -7.43 -21.23
C ALA A 448 19.57 -8.21 -19.91
N SER A 449 20.56 -7.87 -19.07
CA SER A 449 20.82 -8.55 -17.79
C SER A 449 20.11 -7.91 -16.60
N LEU A 450 19.77 -6.62 -16.68
CA LEU A 450 19.38 -5.73 -15.57
C LEU A 450 20.49 -5.47 -14.54
N GLU A 451 21.74 -5.73 -14.89
CA GLU A 451 22.87 -5.36 -14.04
C GLU A 451 23.21 -3.87 -14.21
N LEU A 452 23.55 -3.21 -13.10
CA LEU A 452 24.13 -1.88 -13.15
C LEU A 452 25.56 -1.96 -13.69
N ARG A 453 25.87 -1.11 -14.67
CA ARG A 453 27.24 -0.89 -15.16
C ARG A 453 27.87 0.26 -14.36
N ASN A 454 28.52 1.20 -15.02
CA ASN A 454 29.21 2.29 -14.36
C ASN A 454 28.25 3.45 -14.02
N PRO A 455 28.54 4.22 -12.96
CA PRO A 455 27.82 5.46 -12.67
C PRO A 455 28.12 6.53 -13.74
N LEU A 456 27.20 7.47 -13.90
CA LEU A 456 27.37 8.63 -14.76
C LEU A 456 28.31 9.64 -14.07
N GLY A 457 29.50 9.83 -14.66
CA GLY A 457 30.55 10.68 -14.10
C GLY A 457 31.28 10.06 -12.89
N THR A 458 32.38 10.69 -12.50
CA THR A 458 33.29 10.24 -11.44
C THR A 458 32.96 10.84 -10.07
N ASN A 459 33.40 10.22 -8.99
CA ASN A 459 33.28 10.77 -7.63
C ASN A 459 33.95 12.14 -7.44
N ALA A 460 34.89 12.52 -8.31
CA ALA A 460 35.51 13.85 -8.32
C ALA A 460 34.63 14.90 -8.99
N GLU A 461 33.77 14.47 -9.92
CA GLU A 461 32.84 15.34 -10.64
C GLU A 461 31.55 15.60 -9.86
N TRP A 462 31.25 14.83 -8.80
CA TRP A 462 30.08 15.00 -7.94
C TRP A 462 30.47 15.56 -6.56
N LYS A 463 29.73 16.56 -6.08
CA LYS A 463 29.97 17.15 -4.75
C LYS A 463 29.06 16.50 -3.71
N SER A 464 29.64 16.16 -2.56
CA SER A 464 28.91 15.65 -1.40
C SER A 464 28.11 16.76 -0.73
N ALA A 465 26.87 16.47 -0.38
CA ALA A 465 25.98 17.34 0.37
C ALA A 465 26.30 17.36 1.87
N LEU A 466 26.91 16.28 2.38
CA LEU A 466 27.42 16.16 3.74
C LEU A 466 28.94 16.09 3.69
N GLY A 467 29.61 17.01 4.39
CA GLY A 467 31.06 17.12 4.43
C GLY A 467 31.65 16.77 5.80
N GLU A 468 32.98 16.83 5.89
CA GLU A 468 33.73 16.64 7.13
C GLU A 468 33.37 17.72 8.18
N PRO A 469 33.19 17.36 9.48
CA PRO A 469 33.50 16.06 10.09
C PRO A 469 32.31 15.09 10.17
N LEU A 470 31.17 15.38 9.54
CA LEU A 470 29.94 14.59 9.71
C LEU A 470 30.02 13.23 8.99
N ILE A 471 30.64 13.19 7.81
CA ILE A 471 30.82 11.99 7.00
C ILE A 471 32.18 12.05 6.30
N SER A 472 33.06 11.11 6.61
CA SER A 472 34.44 11.01 6.08
C SER A 472 34.68 9.79 5.18
N GLY A 473 33.69 8.90 5.05
CA GLY A 473 33.85 7.61 4.41
C GLY A 473 33.98 7.65 2.88
N PRO A 474 34.31 6.49 2.26
CA PRO A 474 34.48 6.37 0.81
C PRO A 474 33.21 6.68 -0.01
N PHE A 475 32.01 6.57 0.56
CA PHE A 475 30.75 6.82 -0.14
C PHE A 475 30.20 8.22 0.15
N PRO A 476 30.28 9.19 -0.78
CA PRO A 476 29.73 10.54 -0.57
C PRO A 476 28.21 10.55 -0.47
N ALA A 477 27.68 11.49 0.31
CA ALA A 477 26.24 11.79 0.32
C ALA A 477 25.90 12.70 -0.87
N ILE A 478 25.56 12.13 -2.01
CA ILE A 478 25.16 12.90 -3.21
C ILE A 478 23.66 13.17 -3.17
N LEU A 479 23.26 14.44 -3.29
CA LEU A 479 21.88 14.82 -3.56
C LEU A 479 21.75 15.35 -5.00
N THR A 480 20.76 14.82 -5.71
CA THR A 480 20.44 15.08 -7.12
C THR A 480 18.93 14.95 -7.35
N ALA A 481 18.48 15.14 -8.59
CA ALA A 481 17.12 14.82 -9.01
C ALA A 481 16.98 13.32 -9.32
N ALA A 482 15.92 12.68 -8.82
CA ALA A 482 15.48 11.37 -9.32
C ALA A 482 15.04 11.42 -10.78
N HIS A 483 14.54 12.57 -11.25
CA HIS A 483 14.13 12.79 -12.63
C HIS A 483 15.01 13.85 -13.33
N PRO A 484 16.23 13.50 -13.78
CA PRO A 484 16.96 14.34 -14.71
C PRO A 484 16.23 14.37 -16.07
N TYR A 485 16.41 15.45 -16.82
CA TYR A 485 15.72 15.67 -18.09
C TYR A 485 16.62 15.32 -19.27
N PHE A 486 16.21 14.35 -20.10
CA PHE A 486 16.86 14.06 -21.37
C PHE A 486 16.10 14.75 -22.52
N ASP A 487 16.78 15.65 -23.22
CA ASP A 487 16.27 16.29 -24.43
C ASP A 487 16.74 15.53 -25.67
N ALA A 488 15.86 14.72 -26.28
CA ALA A 488 16.21 13.97 -27.47
C ALA A 488 16.38 14.85 -28.73
N ASN A 489 15.98 16.13 -28.70
CA ASN A 489 16.25 17.04 -29.82
C ASN A 489 17.70 17.53 -29.85
N THR A 490 18.33 17.66 -28.68
CA THR A 490 19.71 18.14 -28.54
C THR A 490 20.68 17.07 -28.04
N GLU A 491 20.17 15.88 -27.69
CA GLU A 491 20.89 14.76 -27.06
C GLU A 491 21.59 15.16 -25.75
N GLU A 492 20.99 16.11 -25.03
CA GLU A 492 21.48 16.65 -23.76
C GLU A 492 20.72 16.04 -22.58
N LEU A 493 21.45 15.61 -21.55
CA LEU A 493 20.91 15.26 -20.25
C LEU A 493 21.19 16.40 -19.26
N PHE A 494 20.14 16.94 -18.66
CA PHE A 494 20.22 17.95 -17.61
C PHE A 494 19.93 17.33 -16.25
N GLY A 495 20.80 17.59 -15.29
CA GLY A 495 20.64 17.18 -13.89
C GLY A 495 21.06 18.29 -12.93
N ILE A 496 20.99 18.01 -11.64
CA ILE A 496 21.33 18.97 -10.57
C ILE A 496 22.17 18.26 -9.50
N ASN A 497 23.10 18.97 -8.88
CA ASN A 497 23.79 18.51 -7.69
C ASN A 497 23.77 19.63 -6.66
N TYR A 498 23.23 19.36 -5.47
CA TYR A 498 22.98 20.41 -4.48
C TYR A 498 23.23 19.92 -3.05
N ALA A 499 23.31 20.87 -2.13
CA ALA A 499 23.35 20.64 -0.69
C ALA A 499 22.43 21.64 -0.01
N PRO A 500 21.39 21.17 0.73
CA PRO A 500 20.53 22.07 1.48
C PRO A 500 21.31 22.74 2.63
N PRO A 501 20.81 23.87 3.17
CA PRO A 501 21.46 24.59 4.25
C PRO A 501 21.34 23.84 5.59
N LEU A 502 22.20 22.84 5.78
CA LEU A 502 22.27 22.01 6.99
C LEU A 502 23.37 22.50 7.95
N PRO A 503 23.26 22.23 9.26
CA PRO A 503 24.33 22.51 10.20
C PRO A 503 25.63 21.80 9.80
N ALA A 504 26.73 22.55 9.72
CA ALA A 504 28.06 22.06 9.36
C ALA A 504 28.24 21.51 7.92
N SER A 505 27.34 21.84 6.98
CA SER A 505 27.59 21.71 5.54
C SER A 505 27.74 23.08 4.86
N GLU A 506 28.51 23.15 3.76
CA GLU A 506 28.53 24.30 2.87
C GLU A 506 27.44 24.10 1.80
N PRO A 507 26.36 24.91 1.79
CA PRO A 507 25.26 24.70 0.87
C PRO A 507 25.65 25.17 -0.54
N PHE A 508 25.20 24.45 -1.56
CA PHE A 508 25.46 24.78 -2.97
C PHE A 508 24.34 24.25 -3.86
N THR A 509 24.28 24.74 -5.10
CA THR A 509 23.37 24.24 -6.15
C THR A 509 24.03 24.44 -7.51
N ASP A 510 24.38 23.32 -8.14
CA ASP A 510 25.06 23.29 -9.43
C ASP A 510 24.19 22.56 -10.46
N LEU A 511 23.97 23.19 -11.61
CA LEU A 511 23.35 22.58 -12.77
C LEU A 511 24.39 21.77 -13.53
N LEU A 512 24.00 20.56 -13.93
CA LEU A 512 24.85 19.61 -14.66
C LEU A 512 24.27 19.36 -16.04
N ARG A 513 25.15 19.31 -17.05
CA ARG A 513 24.80 18.90 -18.41
C ARG A 513 25.75 17.83 -18.89
N TRP A 514 25.20 16.76 -19.47
CA TRP A 514 25.94 15.75 -20.21
C TRP A 514 25.48 15.73 -21.66
N GLN A 515 26.45 15.62 -22.55
CA GLN A 515 26.24 15.27 -23.96
C GLN A 515 26.40 13.75 -24.09
N ALA A 516 25.63 13.11 -24.97
CA ALA A 516 25.81 11.69 -25.26
C ALA A 516 27.27 11.40 -25.67
N GLY A 517 27.98 10.59 -24.87
CA GLY A 517 29.41 10.27 -25.08
C GLY A 517 30.42 11.36 -24.70
N GLY A 518 29.98 12.48 -24.10
CA GLY A 518 30.83 13.61 -23.69
C GLY A 518 31.17 13.68 -22.19
N THR A 519 31.96 14.67 -21.80
CA THR A 519 32.26 15.01 -20.39
C THR A 519 31.17 15.88 -19.77
N VAL A 520 31.03 15.85 -18.45
CA VAL A 520 30.08 16.70 -17.73
C VAL A 520 30.48 18.18 -17.81
N GLN A 521 29.50 19.05 -18.00
CA GLN A 521 29.62 20.49 -17.78
C GLN A 521 28.81 20.89 -16.55
N ARG A 522 29.28 21.92 -15.85
CA ARG A 522 28.77 22.33 -14.56
C ARG A 522 28.72 23.85 -14.45
N TRP A 523 27.60 24.37 -13.95
CA TRP A 523 27.44 25.79 -13.65
C TRP A 523 26.86 25.97 -12.26
N LYS A 524 27.43 26.87 -11.47
CA LYS A 524 26.82 27.30 -10.20
C LYS A 524 25.62 28.19 -10.54
N LEU A 525 24.49 27.95 -9.88
CA LEU A 525 23.32 28.79 -10.06
C LEU A 525 23.38 29.99 -9.11
N VAL A 526 23.23 31.20 -9.66
CA VAL A 526 23.23 32.45 -8.89
C VAL A 526 21.99 33.30 -9.18
N ASP A 527 21.57 34.10 -8.22
CA ASP A 527 20.52 35.11 -8.43
C ASP A 527 21.04 36.32 -9.21
N ALA A 528 20.17 37.32 -9.44
CA ALA A 528 20.51 38.53 -10.19
C ALA A 528 21.61 39.39 -9.52
N ASP A 529 21.81 39.23 -8.21
CA ASP A 529 22.83 39.93 -7.43
C ASP A 529 24.14 39.12 -7.32
N GLY A 530 24.17 37.90 -7.88
CA GLY A 530 25.33 36.99 -7.85
C GLY A 530 25.39 36.13 -6.58
N ASN A 531 24.35 36.08 -5.75
CA ASN A 531 24.32 35.18 -4.60
C ASN A 531 23.97 33.75 -5.04
N PRO A 532 24.52 32.71 -4.39
CA PRO A 532 24.15 31.33 -4.70
C PRO A 532 22.66 31.06 -4.52
N VAL A 533 22.06 30.40 -5.51
CA VAL A 533 20.73 29.82 -5.40
C VAL A 533 20.80 28.60 -4.49
N LEU A 534 19.87 28.48 -3.55
CA LEU A 534 19.83 27.36 -2.61
C LEU A 534 18.49 26.64 -2.70
N ILE A 535 18.55 25.32 -2.92
CA ILE A 535 17.42 24.40 -2.72
C ILE A 535 17.28 24.11 -1.24
N LYS A 536 16.11 24.39 -0.67
CA LYS A 536 15.86 24.22 0.78
C LYS A 536 15.25 22.86 1.12
N GLN A 537 14.43 22.32 0.23
CA GLN A 537 13.68 21.09 0.46
C GLN A 537 14.26 19.97 -0.39
N SER A 538 13.97 19.96 -1.70
CA SER A 538 14.45 18.98 -2.66
C SER A 538 14.38 19.54 -4.08
N ALA A 539 15.29 19.12 -4.95
CA ALA A 539 15.19 19.28 -6.40
C ALA A 539 14.88 17.93 -7.06
N HIS A 540 13.69 17.38 -6.80
CA HIS A 540 13.31 16.02 -7.19
C HIS A 540 13.28 15.78 -8.72
N GLN A 541 12.90 16.83 -9.47
CA GLN A 541 12.73 16.77 -10.91
C GLN A 541 13.30 18.01 -11.61
N VAL A 542 13.93 17.76 -12.76
CA VAL A 542 14.39 18.78 -13.72
C VAL A 542 13.50 18.71 -14.96
N ALA A 543 13.20 19.85 -15.56
CA ALA A 543 12.49 19.93 -16.83
C ALA A 543 13.18 20.91 -17.77
N ALA A 544 12.93 20.82 -19.07
CA ALA A 544 13.44 21.79 -20.01
C ALA A 544 12.47 22.04 -21.18
N THR A 545 12.45 23.30 -21.61
CA THR A 545 11.80 23.78 -22.84
C THR A 545 12.85 23.95 -23.94
N ARG A 546 12.46 24.42 -25.12
CA ARG A 546 13.36 24.77 -26.21
C ARG A 546 14.45 25.75 -25.79
N ASP A 547 14.11 26.77 -24.99
CA ASP A 547 15.03 27.86 -24.64
C ASP A 547 15.50 27.86 -23.18
N PHE A 548 14.84 27.10 -22.29
CA PHE A 548 15.09 27.15 -20.85
C PHE A 548 15.23 25.77 -20.20
N VAL A 549 15.96 25.71 -19.09
CA VAL A 549 15.98 24.60 -18.13
C VAL A 549 15.32 25.10 -16.84
N LEU A 550 14.56 24.23 -16.18
CA LEU A 550 13.83 24.54 -14.95
C LEU A 550 14.25 23.59 -13.84
N VAL A 551 14.51 24.17 -12.67
CA VAL A 551 14.73 23.46 -11.41
C VAL A 551 13.77 24.00 -10.38
N ALA A 552 13.01 23.14 -9.71
CA ALA A 552 12.05 23.53 -8.68
C ALA A 552 12.51 23.08 -7.28
N ASP A 553 12.24 23.89 -6.27
CA ASP A 553 12.41 23.52 -4.86
C ASP A 553 11.14 22.79 -4.37
N THR A 554 11.02 21.53 -4.82
CA THR A 554 9.85 20.66 -4.71
C THR A 554 9.48 20.30 -3.26
N ALA A 555 8.22 19.91 -3.08
CA ALA A 555 7.55 19.61 -1.81
C ALA A 555 8.04 18.35 -1.05
N PHE A 556 9.26 17.88 -1.31
CA PHE A 556 9.90 16.75 -0.62
C PHE A 556 10.95 17.28 0.36
N ARG A 557 10.83 16.97 1.65
CA ARG A 557 11.82 17.41 2.64
C ARG A 557 12.90 16.36 2.88
N PHE A 558 14.14 16.72 2.59
CA PHE A 558 15.29 16.03 3.15
C PHE A 558 15.51 16.55 4.58
N GLY A 559 15.37 15.67 5.58
CA GLY A 559 15.19 16.02 7.00
C GLY A 559 16.15 17.07 7.57
N GLY A 560 15.62 17.92 8.47
CA GLY A 560 16.40 18.87 9.27
C GLY A 560 16.81 18.32 10.64
N GLU A 561 17.54 19.12 11.44
CA GLU A 561 17.96 18.76 12.81
C GLU A 561 16.74 18.39 13.70
N GLU A 562 15.60 19.06 13.52
CA GLU A 562 14.33 18.75 14.20
C GLU A 562 13.73 17.40 13.80
N ASP A 563 13.94 16.98 12.55
CA ASP A 563 13.42 15.72 11.99
C ASP A 563 14.32 14.53 12.42
N LEU A 564 15.63 14.75 12.49
CA LEU A 564 16.63 13.74 12.88
C LEU A 564 16.76 13.56 14.41
N VAL A 565 16.57 14.63 15.20
CA VAL A 565 16.80 14.61 16.66
C VAL A 565 15.51 14.72 17.47
N GLU A 566 14.56 15.59 17.08
CA GLU A 566 13.34 15.86 17.85
C GLU A 566 12.12 15.02 17.43
N ARG A 567 12.23 14.27 16.31
CA ARG A 567 11.15 13.45 15.74
C ARG A 567 9.85 14.24 15.48
N ARG A 568 9.92 15.54 15.21
CA ARG A 568 8.73 16.37 14.89
C ARG A 568 8.32 16.20 13.42
N THR A 569 7.11 16.65 13.08
CA THR A 569 6.70 16.90 11.69
C THR A 569 6.46 18.38 11.55
N THR A 570 7.15 18.99 10.60
CA THR A 570 6.94 20.38 10.21
C THR A 570 6.50 20.38 8.76
N PRO A 571 5.44 21.11 8.37
CA PRO A 571 4.98 21.14 6.97
C PRO A 571 6.04 21.62 5.97
N GLN A 572 5.95 21.19 4.71
CA GLN A 572 6.72 21.74 3.59
C GLN A 572 6.32 23.18 3.27
N ALA A 573 7.15 23.91 2.51
CA ALA A 573 6.81 25.24 2.05
C ALA A 573 5.51 25.21 1.19
N PRO A 574 4.55 26.11 1.43
CA PRO A 574 3.27 26.11 0.74
C PRO A 574 3.34 26.63 -0.70
N ASP A 575 4.42 27.30 -1.08
CA ASP A 575 4.65 27.77 -2.45
C ASP A 575 5.93 27.13 -2.98
N THR A 576 5.98 26.91 -4.31
CA THR A 576 7.17 26.32 -4.94
C THR A 576 8.02 27.37 -5.64
N PRO A 577 9.24 27.65 -5.16
CA PRO A 577 10.26 28.35 -5.94
C PRO A 577 10.62 27.57 -7.21
N VAL A 578 10.61 28.26 -8.34
CA VAL A 578 11.06 27.71 -9.63
C VAL A 578 12.19 28.57 -10.17
N TYR A 579 13.31 27.96 -10.51
CA TYR A 579 14.48 28.63 -11.07
C TYR A 579 14.53 28.37 -12.56
N ILE A 580 14.45 29.43 -13.35
CA ILE A 580 14.41 29.41 -14.81
C ILE A 580 15.79 29.80 -15.32
N ILE A 581 16.45 28.87 -16.00
CA ILE A 581 17.80 29.01 -16.52
C ILE A 581 17.74 29.11 -18.05
N ARG A 582 18.31 30.17 -18.62
CA ARG A 582 18.42 30.32 -20.07
C ARG A 582 19.46 29.36 -20.65
N ARG A 583 19.10 28.61 -21.69
CA ARG A 583 20.03 27.70 -22.37
C ARG A 583 21.20 28.41 -23.02
N ASP A 584 20.96 29.57 -23.61
CA ASP A 584 22.01 30.36 -24.28
C ASP A 584 23.00 31.04 -23.32
N ALA A 585 22.72 31.04 -22.02
CA ALA A 585 23.64 31.51 -20.98
C ALA A 585 24.63 30.41 -20.53
N MET A 586 24.39 29.15 -20.88
CA MET A 586 25.22 28.00 -20.50
C MET A 586 26.34 27.75 -21.50
N THR A 587 27.36 28.61 -21.49
CA THR A 587 28.55 28.47 -22.34
C THR A 587 29.74 27.89 -21.58
N ASP A 588 30.71 27.31 -22.30
CA ASP A 588 31.87 26.61 -21.72
C ASP A 588 32.83 27.52 -20.95
N ASP A 589 32.80 28.83 -21.23
CA ASP A 589 33.65 29.85 -20.61
C ASP A 589 33.06 30.46 -19.33
N VAL A 590 31.84 30.07 -18.97
CA VAL A 590 31.11 30.59 -17.82
C VAL A 590 31.03 29.52 -16.73
N ASN A 591 31.32 29.90 -15.48
CA ASN A 591 31.23 29.00 -14.32
C ASN A 591 29.96 29.23 -13.47
N GLU A 592 29.30 30.38 -13.65
CA GLU A 592 28.14 30.81 -12.87
C GLU A 592 27.05 31.31 -13.81
N VAL A 593 25.83 30.79 -13.67
CA VAL A 593 24.70 31.15 -14.54
C VAL A 593 23.62 31.80 -13.68
N ALA A 594 23.25 33.02 -14.07
CA ALA A 594 22.16 33.74 -13.43
C ALA A 594 20.82 33.09 -13.76
N VAL A 595 19.95 32.97 -12.75
CA VAL A 595 18.61 32.39 -12.89
C VAL A 595 17.55 33.47 -12.76
N GLN A 596 16.46 33.33 -13.51
CA GLN A 596 15.22 34.04 -13.19
C GLN A 596 14.46 33.21 -12.15
N ARG A 597 14.23 33.78 -10.96
CA ARG A 597 13.44 33.12 -9.92
C ARG A 597 11.96 33.44 -10.11
N GLY A 598 11.15 32.40 -10.20
CA GLY A 598 9.69 32.45 -10.15
C GLY A 598 9.13 31.71 -8.94
N GLY A 599 7.80 31.73 -8.81
CA GLY A 599 7.09 31.02 -7.75
C GLY A 599 5.73 30.54 -8.23
N ILE A 600 5.46 29.25 -8.08
CA ILE A 600 4.14 28.68 -8.27
C ILE A 600 3.39 28.78 -6.94
N PRO A 601 2.20 29.43 -6.90
CA PRO A 601 1.33 29.35 -5.74
C PRO A 601 0.92 27.90 -5.55
N ARG A 602 1.24 27.31 -4.38
CA ARG A 602 1.17 25.86 -4.06
C ARG A 602 2.47 25.09 -4.26
N GLU A 603 2.61 24.10 -3.38
CA GLU A 603 3.64 23.10 -3.41
C GLU A 603 3.43 22.13 -4.59
N ILE A 604 4.50 21.73 -5.29
CA ILE A 604 4.46 20.72 -6.37
C ILE A 604 5.36 19.54 -6.02
N PHE A 605 4.96 18.36 -6.48
CA PHE A 605 5.80 17.16 -6.44
C PHE A 605 6.41 16.86 -7.80
N HIS A 606 5.55 16.46 -8.74
CA HIS A 606 5.91 16.16 -10.11
C HIS A 606 5.39 17.26 -11.03
N PHE A 607 6.22 17.63 -12.00
CA PHE A 607 5.85 18.63 -12.99
C PHE A 607 6.49 18.34 -14.34
N LEU A 608 5.92 18.88 -15.40
CA LEU A 608 6.51 18.87 -16.73
C LEU A 608 6.16 20.18 -17.43
N VAL A 609 6.81 20.47 -18.55
CA VAL A 609 6.60 21.70 -19.31
C VAL A 609 6.29 21.38 -20.75
N ASP A 610 5.58 22.26 -21.44
CA ASP A 610 5.54 22.27 -22.90
C ASP A 610 6.95 22.48 -23.44
N TYR A 611 7.33 21.79 -24.51
CA TYR A 611 8.65 22.02 -25.11
C TYR A 611 8.74 23.41 -25.77
N GLU A 612 7.66 23.87 -26.41
CA GLU A 612 7.57 25.22 -26.94
C GLU A 612 7.28 26.25 -25.84
N ASN A 613 7.97 27.39 -25.91
CA ASN A 613 7.83 28.47 -24.95
C ASN A 613 7.63 29.83 -25.65
N PRO A 614 6.58 29.98 -26.48
CA PRO A 614 6.40 31.14 -27.34
C PRO A 614 6.28 32.43 -26.53
N LYS A 615 6.81 33.53 -27.09
CA LYS A 615 6.82 34.87 -26.44
C LYS A 615 7.56 34.90 -25.09
N GLY A 616 8.46 33.94 -24.83
CA GLY A 616 9.16 33.85 -23.55
C GLY A 616 8.22 33.48 -22.40
N GLN A 617 7.22 32.66 -22.67
CA GLN A 617 6.31 32.13 -21.64
C GLN A 617 6.42 30.61 -21.59
N ILE A 618 6.53 30.06 -20.39
CA ILE A 618 6.61 28.61 -20.16
C ILE A 618 5.25 28.14 -19.66
N THR A 619 4.69 27.12 -20.30
CA THR A 619 3.54 26.37 -19.77
C THR A 619 4.06 25.21 -18.93
N LEU A 620 3.72 25.19 -17.64
CA LEU A 620 4.10 24.16 -16.69
C LEU A 620 2.85 23.44 -16.18
N HIS A 621 2.88 22.11 -16.22
CA HIS A 621 1.82 21.23 -15.74
C HIS A 621 2.32 20.52 -14.48
N ALA A 622 1.57 20.57 -13.37
CA ALA A 622 2.01 20.04 -12.09
C ALA A 622 0.91 19.29 -11.33
N ALA A 623 1.32 18.28 -10.55
CA ALA A 623 0.53 17.79 -9.44
C ALA A 623 0.97 18.49 -8.15
N HIS A 624 -0.01 19.11 -7.49
CA HIS A 624 0.20 19.71 -6.17
C HIS A 624 0.09 18.66 -5.08
N ALA A 625 0.94 18.78 -4.05
CA ALA A 625 1.00 17.77 -2.99
C ALA A 625 -0.29 17.65 -2.18
N ALA A 626 -1.05 18.75 -2.05
CA ALA A 626 -2.25 18.85 -1.24
C ALA A 626 -1.97 18.56 0.24
N ALA A 627 -1.08 19.39 0.81
CA ALA A 627 -0.72 19.33 2.24
C ALA A 627 -0.20 17.93 2.62
N TRP A 628 0.67 17.40 1.78
CA TRP A 628 1.26 16.08 1.88
C TRP A 628 2.78 16.20 1.76
N ASP A 629 3.54 15.64 2.68
CA ASP A 629 4.98 15.44 2.50
C ASP A 629 5.22 13.95 2.36
N PHE A 630 5.66 13.56 1.17
CA PHE A 630 5.86 12.17 0.85
C PHE A 630 7.00 11.57 1.67
N SER A 631 7.98 12.38 2.11
CA SER A 631 9.09 11.96 2.98
C SER A 631 8.64 11.59 4.40
N ASP A 632 7.41 11.95 4.79
CA ASP A 632 6.86 11.64 6.11
C ASP A 632 6.35 10.19 6.19
N GLY A 633 7.23 9.28 6.63
CA GLY A 633 6.91 7.87 6.86
C GLY A 633 6.13 7.60 8.16
N LEU A 634 5.22 6.62 8.10
CA LEU A 634 4.46 6.12 9.25
C LEU A 634 5.36 5.36 10.24
N ARG A 635 5.29 5.73 11.52
CA ARG A 635 6.16 5.18 12.57
C ARG A 635 5.44 4.16 13.44
N ALA A 636 6.18 3.27 14.10
CA ALA A 636 5.60 2.27 14.98
C ALA A 636 4.90 2.87 16.22
N ASP A 637 5.36 4.03 16.68
CA ASP A 637 4.81 4.79 17.80
C ASP A 637 3.72 5.79 17.37
N ASP A 638 3.48 5.97 16.07
CA ASP A 638 2.40 6.80 15.59
C ASP A 638 1.02 6.25 16.02
N ARG A 639 0.07 7.18 16.15
CA ARG A 639 -1.35 6.89 16.32
C ARG A 639 -2.08 7.43 15.12
N LEU A 640 -2.88 6.58 14.47
CA LEU A 640 -3.72 6.95 13.34
C LEU A 640 -4.72 8.03 13.77
N GLY A 641 -5.00 8.97 12.87
CA GLY A 641 -5.67 10.25 13.11
C GLY A 641 -6.86 10.21 14.08
N THR A 642 -8.09 10.19 13.55
CA THR A 642 -9.31 10.36 14.35
C THR A 642 -9.61 9.20 15.29
N VAL A 643 -9.15 7.99 14.98
CA VAL A 643 -9.42 6.77 15.76
C VAL A 643 -8.36 6.43 16.80
N ARG A 644 -7.19 7.10 16.78
CA ARG A 644 -6.06 6.89 17.71
C ARG A 644 -5.57 5.43 17.82
N GLN A 645 -5.75 4.62 16.78
CA GLN A 645 -5.26 3.24 16.72
C GLN A 645 -3.76 3.19 16.38
N PRO A 646 -3.02 2.13 16.76
CA PRO A 646 -1.64 1.94 16.33
C PRO A 646 -1.56 1.65 14.82
N VAL A 647 -0.46 2.08 14.17
CA VAL A 647 -0.19 1.76 12.77
C VAL A 647 0.00 0.25 12.59
N ARG A 648 -0.68 -0.34 11.59
CA ARG A 648 -0.50 -1.75 11.22
C ARG A 648 0.95 -2.01 10.82
N ARG A 649 1.52 -3.13 11.25
CA ARG A 649 2.92 -3.48 10.94
C ARG A 649 3.22 -3.43 9.44
N GLY A 650 2.32 -3.96 8.61
CA GLY A 650 2.45 -3.94 7.14
C GLY A 650 2.32 -2.56 6.48
N LEU A 651 2.17 -1.47 7.24
CA LEU A 651 2.17 -0.09 6.73
C LEU A 651 3.29 0.76 7.34
N ARG A 652 4.06 0.24 8.30
CA ARG A 652 5.17 1.01 8.90
C ARG A 652 6.22 1.32 7.84
N GLY A 653 6.71 2.54 7.86
CA GLY A 653 7.63 3.06 6.85
C GLY A 653 6.97 3.52 5.54
N MET A 654 5.68 3.23 5.32
CA MET A 654 4.97 3.83 4.17
C MET A 654 4.84 5.34 4.34
N PRO A 655 4.88 6.12 3.24
CA PRO A 655 4.50 7.52 3.25
C PRO A 655 3.11 7.72 3.87
N SER A 656 2.91 8.85 4.53
CA SER A 656 1.59 9.29 4.96
C SER A 656 0.64 9.50 3.77
N THR A 657 -0.66 9.64 4.02
CA THR A 657 -1.66 10.01 3.01
C THR A 657 -1.79 11.54 2.92
N PRO A 658 -2.21 12.11 1.77
CA PRO A 658 -2.49 13.54 1.67
C PRO A 658 -3.55 14.00 2.68
N THR A 659 -3.38 15.23 3.19
CA THR A 659 -4.30 15.83 4.17
C THR A 659 -5.23 16.88 3.56
N ASP A 660 -5.27 16.98 2.23
CA ASP A 660 -6.20 17.79 1.46
C ASP A 660 -6.49 17.12 0.10
N ILE A 661 -7.52 17.56 -0.60
CA ILE A 661 -7.83 17.04 -1.94
C ILE A 661 -6.75 17.46 -2.94
N GLY A 662 -6.28 16.52 -3.76
CA GLY A 662 -5.24 16.80 -4.76
C GLY A 662 -5.71 17.80 -5.81
N VAL A 663 -4.78 18.67 -6.22
CA VAL A 663 -5.00 19.69 -7.24
C VAL A 663 -4.00 19.46 -8.37
N LEU A 664 -4.48 19.42 -9.61
CA LEU A 664 -3.65 19.49 -10.81
C LEU A 664 -3.65 20.92 -11.33
N GLY A 665 -2.49 21.43 -11.71
CA GLY A 665 -2.30 22.80 -12.16
C GLY A 665 -1.68 22.88 -13.55
N ARG A 666 -2.15 23.83 -14.37
CA ARG A 666 -1.47 24.32 -15.56
C ARG A 666 -1.18 25.79 -15.38
N HIS A 667 0.10 26.15 -15.32
CA HIS A 667 0.58 27.49 -15.01
C HIS A 667 1.37 28.05 -16.20
N THR A 668 1.08 29.29 -16.57
CA THR A 668 1.88 30.03 -17.55
C THR A 668 2.80 30.98 -16.81
N ILE A 669 4.11 30.86 -17.01
CA ILE A 669 5.14 31.64 -16.33
C ILE A 669 5.81 32.58 -17.33
N ASP A 670 5.85 33.88 -17.03
CA ASP A 670 6.64 34.84 -17.80
C ASP A 670 8.12 34.69 -17.46
N THR A 671 8.96 34.40 -18.45
CA THR A 671 10.39 34.13 -18.21
C THR A 671 11.21 35.37 -17.93
N GLY A 672 10.69 36.57 -18.21
CA GLY A 672 11.36 37.84 -17.93
C GLY A 672 11.16 38.29 -16.49
N THR A 673 9.98 38.03 -15.91
CA THR A 673 9.66 38.40 -14.52
C THR A 673 9.69 37.22 -13.55
N GLY A 674 9.55 35.99 -14.03
CA GLY A 674 9.35 34.78 -13.22
C GLY A 674 7.93 34.67 -12.63
N GLU A 675 7.03 35.60 -12.94
CA GLU A 675 5.66 35.60 -12.39
C GLU A 675 4.76 34.62 -13.15
N VAL A 676 3.88 33.96 -12.40
CA VAL A 676 2.77 33.18 -12.97
C VAL A 676 1.72 34.16 -13.48
N VAL A 677 1.51 34.21 -14.79
CA VAL A 677 0.57 35.12 -15.46
C VAL A 677 -0.81 34.51 -15.69
N GLU A 678 -0.90 33.19 -15.71
CA GLU A 678 -2.15 32.43 -15.86
C GLU A 678 -2.06 31.11 -15.08
N SER A 679 -3.19 30.66 -14.54
CA SER A 679 -3.27 29.39 -13.83
C SER A 679 -4.67 28.79 -13.96
N ASP A 680 -4.72 27.57 -14.48
CA ASP A 680 -5.90 26.74 -14.48
C ASP A 680 -5.69 25.59 -13.50
N LEU A 681 -6.66 25.36 -12.61
CA LEU A 681 -6.60 24.34 -11.58
C LEU A 681 -7.77 23.36 -11.73
N LEU A 682 -7.48 22.08 -11.54
CA LEU A 682 -8.45 21.01 -11.54
C LEU A 682 -8.36 20.23 -10.22
N GLN A 683 -9.52 19.99 -9.61
CA GLN A 683 -9.68 19.09 -8.49
C GLN A 683 -10.94 18.26 -8.70
N ASP A 684 -10.89 16.99 -8.32
CA ASP A 684 -12.01 16.08 -8.44
C ASP A 684 -12.08 15.14 -7.23
N PRO A 685 -13.20 15.10 -6.48
CA PRO A 685 -13.31 14.33 -5.25
C PRO A 685 -13.23 12.81 -5.43
N GLU A 686 -13.36 12.32 -6.66
CA GLU A 686 -13.28 10.91 -7.03
C GLU A 686 -11.88 10.53 -7.51
N PHE A 687 -11.19 11.43 -8.22
CA PHE A 687 -9.97 11.07 -8.96
C PHE A 687 -8.69 11.71 -8.46
N THR A 688 -8.70 12.89 -7.84
CA THR A 688 -7.44 13.62 -7.59
C THR A 688 -6.82 13.38 -6.20
N TRP A 689 -7.44 12.59 -5.32
CA TRP A 689 -6.87 12.27 -4.01
C TRP A 689 -5.53 11.53 -4.14
N GLY A 690 -4.44 12.18 -3.75
CA GLY A 690 -3.10 11.58 -3.83
C GLY A 690 -2.64 11.35 -5.26
N ALA A 691 -2.99 12.25 -6.19
CA ALA A 691 -2.42 12.27 -7.54
C ALA A 691 -0.89 12.38 -7.44
N ALA A 692 -0.20 11.28 -7.73
CA ALA A 692 1.21 11.12 -7.37
C ALA A 692 2.07 10.75 -8.57
N LEU A 693 1.59 9.88 -9.46
CA LEU A 693 2.36 9.37 -10.59
C LEU A 693 1.66 9.68 -11.90
N PHE A 694 2.42 9.78 -12.98
CA PHE A 694 1.85 9.96 -14.32
C PHE A 694 2.66 9.22 -15.38
N THR A 695 2.02 9.03 -16.53
CA THR A 695 2.67 8.59 -17.75
C THR A 695 2.14 9.41 -18.93
N LEU A 696 2.97 9.49 -19.98
CA LEU A 696 2.67 10.29 -21.15
C LEU A 696 2.46 9.39 -22.36
N PRO A 697 1.52 9.74 -23.26
CA PRO A 697 1.34 9.05 -24.53
C PRO A 697 2.44 9.39 -25.57
N TYR A 698 3.56 9.94 -25.13
CA TYR A 698 4.62 10.48 -25.98
C TYR A 698 5.96 9.86 -25.60
N GLU A 699 6.80 9.53 -26.60
CA GLU A 699 8.18 9.07 -26.36
C GLU A 699 9.07 10.20 -25.82
N GLN A 700 8.76 11.45 -26.20
CA GLN A 700 9.41 12.68 -25.73
C GLN A 700 8.34 13.74 -25.47
N ILE A 701 8.65 14.70 -24.59
CA ILE A 701 7.82 15.89 -24.39
C ILE A 701 7.51 16.58 -25.73
N PRO A 702 6.24 16.72 -26.13
CA PRO A 702 5.84 17.40 -27.36
C PRO A 702 5.98 18.92 -27.25
N GLU A 703 5.84 19.62 -28.40
CA GLU A 703 5.75 21.09 -28.43
C GLU A 703 4.70 21.61 -27.46
N HIS A 704 3.52 20.99 -27.44
CA HIS A 704 2.44 21.27 -26.50
C HIS A 704 1.87 19.96 -25.96
N VAL A 705 1.73 19.85 -24.65
CA VAL A 705 1.18 18.65 -24.01
C VAL A 705 -0.34 18.70 -24.08
N GLU A 706 -0.94 17.70 -24.72
CA GLU A 706 -2.40 17.65 -24.92
C GLU A 706 -3.08 16.67 -23.95
N SER A 707 -2.38 15.63 -23.49
CA SER A 707 -2.94 14.62 -22.60
C SER A 707 -1.90 14.08 -21.62
N ILE A 708 -2.35 13.85 -20.39
CA ILE A 708 -1.56 13.22 -19.32
C ILE A 708 -2.40 12.15 -18.64
N PHE A 709 -1.84 10.96 -18.43
CA PHE A 709 -2.47 9.90 -17.65
C PHE A 709 -1.94 9.96 -16.23
N TRP A 710 -2.79 10.27 -15.28
CA TRP A 710 -2.46 10.37 -13.86
C TRP A 710 -2.93 9.13 -13.12
N LEU A 711 -2.13 8.72 -12.14
CA LEU A 711 -2.48 7.73 -11.15
C LEU A 711 -2.46 8.38 -9.77
N SER A 712 -3.61 8.25 -9.11
CA SER A 712 -3.86 8.67 -7.74
C SER A 712 -3.79 7.48 -6.81
N PHE A 713 -3.07 7.61 -5.69
CA PHE A 713 -3.05 6.56 -4.66
C PHE A 713 -4.34 6.51 -3.84
N GLY A 714 -5.11 7.60 -3.83
CA GLY A 714 -6.33 7.74 -3.03
C GLY A 714 -6.05 8.35 -1.66
N PHE A 715 -6.97 8.09 -0.73
CA PHE A 715 -6.90 8.57 0.65
C PHE A 715 -7.20 7.42 1.61
N SER A 716 -6.38 7.22 2.64
CA SER A 716 -6.63 6.20 3.66
C SER A 716 -6.35 6.71 5.06
N GLU A 717 -7.34 6.62 5.95
CA GLU A 717 -7.16 6.93 7.36
C GLU A 717 -6.07 6.05 8.02
N GLU A 718 -5.84 4.83 7.50
CA GLU A 718 -4.80 3.94 8.00
C GLU A 718 -3.37 4.41 7.66
N MET A 719 -3.25 5.40 6.78
CA MET A 719 -2.00 6.07 6.44
C MET A 719 -1.98 7.53 6.90
N LEU A 720 -2.98 7.97 7.68
CA LEU A 720 -3.01 9.31 8.28
C LEU A 720 -2.55 9.24 9.73
N SER A 721 -1.29 9.57 10.01
CA SER A 721 -0.84 9.71 11.39
C SER A 721 -1.43 10.98 12.04
N TRP A 722 -1.70 10.94 13.34
CA TRP A 722 -2.15 12.12 14.10
C TRP A 722 -1.11 13.24 14.08
N ARG A 723 0.17 12.88 14.04
CA ARG A 723 1.31 13.80 13.96
C ARG A 723 1.26 14.59 12.65
N THR A 724 1.14 13.91 11.51
CA THR A 724 0.97 14.51 10.19
C THR A 724 -0.31 15.35 10.15
N ALA A 725 -1.43 14.78 10.56
CA ALA A 725 -2.72 15.49 10.59
C ALA A 725 -2.67 16.84 11.33
N ARG A 726 -2.01 16.88 12.49
CA ARG A 726 -1.88 18.11 13.28
C ARG A 726 -0.93 19.12 12.63
N ALA A 727 0.14 18.66 12.00
CA ALA A 727 1.10 19.54 11.33
C ALA A 727 0.43 20.33 10.19
N TYR A 728 -0.46 19.70 9.43
CA TYR A 728 -1.12 20.29 8.26
C TYR A 728 -2.52 20.87 8.54
N GLU A 729 -2.99 20.87 9.78
CA GLU A 729 -4.35 21.34 10.13
C GLU A 729 -4.64 22.76 9.63
N ASN A 730 -3.65 23.65 9.67
CA ASN A 730 -3.77 25.04 9.21
C ASN A 730 -2.83 25.34 8.02
N TYR A 731 -2.54 24.33 7.19
CA TYR A 731 -1.69 24.51 6.04
C TYR A 731 -2.26 25.55 5.07
N GLU A 732 -1.38 26.32 4.43
CA GLU A 732 -1.79 27.33 3.47
C GLU A 732 -2.30 26.67 2.18
N HIS A 733 -3.13 27.39 1.41
CA HIS A 733 -3.76 26.92 0.16
C HIS A 733 -4.68 25.70 0.25
N ARG A 734 -5.05 25.23 1.46
CA ARG A 734 -5.99 24.12 1.59
C ARG A 734 -7.32 24.36 0.87
N GLN A 735 -7.83 23.33 0.21
CA GLN A 735 -9.08 23.33 -0.54
C GLN A 735 -10.26 22.94 0.34
N ILE A 736 -10.06 22.02 1.27
CA ILE A 736 -11.07 21.65 2.26
C ILE A 736 -10.61 21.95 3.68
N ASP A 737 -11.59 22.24 4.53
CA ASP A 737 -11.38 22.30 5.98
C ASP A 737 -10.97 20.92 6.50
N TYR A 738 -10.05 20.87 7.46
CA TYR A 738 -9.60 19.62 8.07
C TYR A 738 -10.75 18.70 8.53
N SER A 739 -11.78 19.28 9.15
CA SER A 739 -12.93 18.54 9.67
C SER A 739 -13.77 17.87 8.57
N LYS A 740 -13.52 18.21 7.30
CA LYS A 740 -14.19 17.66 6.11
C LYS A 740 -13.37 16.60 5.38
N LEU A 741 -12.22 16.18 5.93
CA LEU A 741 -11.49 15.03 5.41
C LEU A 741 -12.43 13.82 5.25
N PRO A 742 -12.27 13.01 4.18
CA PRO A 742 -13.15 11.87 3.93
C PRO A 742 -13.20 10.94 5.14
N ILE A 743 -14.41 10.57 5.55
CA ILE A 743 -14.60 9.61 6.64
C ILE A 743 -14.24 8.19 6.16
N LEU A 744 -14.57 7.89 4.90
CA LEU A 744 -14.20 6.64 4.21
C LEU A 744 -12.97 6.88 3.34
N GLY A 745 -12.14 5.86 3.19
CA GLY A 745 -11.00 5.91 2.27
C GLY A 745 -11.45 6.15 0.83
N ARG A 746 -10.61 6.82 0.05
CA ARG A 746 -10.75 6.95 -1.41
C ARG A 746 -9.83 5.93 -2.07
N PRO A 747 -10.32 5.11 -3.01
CA PRO A 747 -9.48 4.12 -3.68
C PRO A 747 -8.42 4.80 -4.54
N SER A 748 -7.43 4.02 -4.97
CA SER A 748 -6.56 4.45 -6.07
C SER A 748 -7.40 4.67 -7.34
N ALA A 749 -6.95 5.57 -8.22
CA ALA A 749 -7.64 5.87 -9.46
C ALA A 749 -6.64 6.14 -10.59
N LEU A 750 -7.00 5.72 -11.81
CA LEU A 750 -6.28 6.02 -13.05
C LEU A 750 -7.18 6.91 -13.91
N PHE A 751 -6.70 8.05 -14.37
CA PHE A 751 -7.51 8.97 -15.16
C PHE A 751 -6.69 9.75 -16.19
N ARG A 752 -7.35 10.16 -17.28
CA ARG A 752 -6.75 10.95 -18.35
C ARG A 752 -7.22 12.39 -18.24
N LEU A 753 -6.26 13.30 -18.10
CA LEU A 753 -6.47 14.74 -18.17
C LEU A 753 -6.42 15.19 -19.64
N ASP A 754 -7.48 15.85 -20.10
CA ASP A 754 -7.42 16.70 -21.30
C ASP A 754 -6.79 18.04 -20.89
N VAL A 755 -5.53 18.23 -21.27
CA VAL A 755 -4.74 19.39 -20.82
C VAL A 755 -5.31 20.70 -21.39
N PRO A 756 -5.72 20.81 -22.67
CA PRO A 756 -6.27 22.05 -23.21
C PRO A 756 -7.47 22.59 -22.43
N SER A 757 -8.44 21.73 -22.09
CA SER A 757 -9.64 22.11 -21.33
C SER A 757 -9.49 22.03 -19.81
N MET A 758 -8.41 21.42 -19.32
CA MET A 758 -8.20 21.13 -17.90
C MET A 758 -9.38 20.37 -17.27
N GLN A 759 -9.83 19.31 -17.95
CA GLN A 759 -10.92 18.43 -17.49
C GLN A 759 -10.48 16.96 -17.53
N ILE A 760 -11.04 16.15 -16.63
CA ILE A 760 -10.89 14.69 -16.70
C ILE A 760 -11.69 14.18 -17.89
N ALA A 761 -11.00 13.65 -18.90
CA ALA A 761 -11.62 13.13 -20.12
C ALA A 761 -12.17 11.71 -19.94
N ASP A 762 -11.48 10.89 -19.13
CA ASP A 762 -11.89 9.52 -18.80
C ASP A 762 -11.17 9.05 -17.52
N GLY A 763 -11.70 8.03 -16.84
CA GLY A 763 -11.09 7.52 -15.63
C GLY A 763 -11.66 6.20 -15.11
N TYR A 764 -10.90 5.57 -14.22
CA TYR A 764 -11.19 4.30 -13.59
C TYR A 764 -10.80 4.34 -12.10
N GLN A 765 -11.72 3.95 -11.22
CA GLN A 765 -11.44 3.75 -9.80
C GLN A 765 -11.15 2.28 -9.53
N PHE A 766 -10.06 1.99 -8.84
CA PHE A 766 -9.72 0.63 -8.48
C PHE A 766 -10.67 0.10 -7.39
N PRO A 767 -11.05 -1.19 -7.43
CA PRO A 767 -11.89 -1.78 -6.39
C PRO A 767 -11.24 -1.68 -5.00
N PRO A 768 -12.03 -1.76 -3.92
CA PRO A 768 -11.47 -1.71 -2.57
C PRO A 768 -10.45 -2.82 -2.31
N GLY A 769 -9.42 -2.52 -1.52
CA GLY A 769 -8.35 -3.46 -1.20
C GLY A 769 -7.30 -3.65 -2.31
N ARG A 770 -7.38 -2.85 -3.39
CA ARG A 770 -6.40 -2.83 -4.48
C ARG A 770 -5.68 -1.48 -4.47
N PHE A 771 -4.37 -1.54 -4.31
CA PHE A 771 -3.51 -0.37 -4.38
C PHE A 771 -2.80 -0.36 -5.72
N ALA A 772 -3.09 0.63 -6.56
CA ALA A 772 -2.49 0.74 -7.89
C ALA A 772 -1.28 1.67 -7.86
N THR A 773 -0.28 1.38 -8.67
CA THR A 773 0.92 2.21 -8.84
C THR A 773 1.52 2.07 -10.23
N ALA A 774 2.51 2.92 -10.52
CA ALA A 774 3.35 2.88 -11.72
C ALA A 774 2.58 2.74 -13.04
N PRO A 775 1.79 3.76 -13.41
CA PRO A 775 1.15 3.79 -14.71
C PRO A 775 2.24 3.87 -15.80
N GLN A 776 2.12 3.06 -16.85
CA GLN A 776 2.97 3.13 -18.03
C GLN A 776 2.12 3.13 -19.29
N PHE A 777 2.29 4.10 -20.17
CA PHE A 777 1.70 4.05 -21.51
C PHE A 777 2.46 3.08 -22.42
N LEU A 778 1.71 2.31 -23.21
CA LEU A 778 2.20 1.35 -24.18
C LEU A 778 1.56 1.68 -25.54
N PRO A 779 2.31 2.18 -26.54
CA PRO A 779 1.76 2.52 -27.84
C PRO A 779 1.26 1.26 -28.59
N ARG A 780 0.17 1.41 -29.36
CA ARG A 780 -0.25 0.38 -30.33
C ARG A 780 0.80 0.28 -31.45
N THR A 781 1.14 -0.93 -31.86
CA THR A 781 2.23 -1.20 -32.84
C THR A 781 1.71 -1.47 -34.26
N ASP A 782 0.40 -1.68 -34.37
CA ASP A 782 -0.31 -2.26 -35.49
C ASP A 782 -0.92 -1.21 -36.44
N GLU A 783 -1.06 0.05 -36.01
CA GLU A 783 -1.46 1.18 -36.86
C GLU A 783 -0.75 2.48 -36.45
N PRO A 784 -0.17 3.28 -37.37
CA PRO A 784 0.17 4.67 -37.09
C PRO A 784 -1.14 5.45 -36.96
N THR A 785 -1.61 5.59 -35.72
CA THR A 785 -2.82 6.35 -35.42
C THR A 785 -2.50 7.83 -35.38
N ALA A 786 -3.46 8.67 -35.82
CA ALA A 786 -3.34 10.12 -35.74
C ALA A 786 -3.58 10.65 -34.32
N ASP A 787 -4.06 9.81 -33.40
CA ASP A 787 -4.35 10.13 -32.01
C ASP A 787 -3.18 9.65 -31.14
N ALA A 788 -2.49 10.59 -30.50
CA ALA A 788 -1.37 10.27 -29.61
C ALA A 788 -1.79 9.36 -28.45
N THR A 789 -3.06 9.41 -28.02
CA THR A 789 -3.57 8.62 -26.89
C THR A 789 -3.93 7.17 -27.23
N SER A 790 -3.83 6.78 -28.50
CA SER A 790 -4.12 5.41 -28.95
C SER A 790 -3.04 4.43 -28.46
N GLY A 791 -3.36 3.71 -27.40
CA GLY A 791 -2.44 2.82 -26.72
C GLY A 791 -3.11 2.03 -25.61
N TYR A 792 -2.28 1.52 -24.72
CA TYR A 792 -2.70 0.84 -23.50
C TYR A 792 -2.03 1.50 -22.29
N ILE A 793 -2.61 1.32 -21.11
CA ILE A 793 -1.94 1.68 -19.85
C ILE A 793 -1.70 0.40 -19.05
N LEU A 794 -0.47 0.17 -18.61
CA LEU A 794 -0.11 -0.86 -17.64
C LEU A 794 -0.06 -0.23 -16.25
N CYS A 795 -0.63 -0.87 -15.24
CA CYS A 795 -0.45 -0.52 -13.83
C CYS A 795 -0.05 -1.76 -13.03
N ALA A 796 0.84 -1.58 -12.05
CA ALA A 796 1.02 -2.58 -10.99
C ALA A 796 -0.12 -2.45 -9.98
N VAL A 797 -0.68 -3.58 -9.54
CA VAL A 797 -1.82 -3.62 -8.63
C VAL A 797 -1.51 -4.61 -7.50
N ILE A 798 -1.38 -4.08 -6.29
CA ILE A 798 -1.01 -4.81 -5.08
C ILE A 798 -2.28 -5.08 -4.27
N SER A 799 -2.44 -6.31 -3.76
CA SER A 799 -3.54 -6.67 -2.86
C SER A 799 -3.24 -7.83 -1.92
N ASP A 800 -4.01 -7.93 -0.83
CA ASP A 800 -3.98 -9.08 0.09
C ASP A 800 -4.86 -10.26 -0.42
N ASP A 801 -5.10 -10.35 -1.74
CA ASP A 801 -5.92 -11.41 -2.34
C ASP A 801 -5.16 -12.73 -2.42
N ALA A 802 -5.48 -13.64 -1.51
CA ALA A 802 -4.93 -15.00 -1.49
C ALA A 802 -5.82 -16.05 -2.19
N SER A 803 -6.92 -15.63 -2.84
CA SER A 803 -7.96 -16.54 -3.34
C SER A 803 -7.97 -16.71 -4.86
N THR A 804 -7.43 -15.74 -5.60
CA THR A 804 -7.34 -15.82 -7.07
C THR A 804 -6.26 -16.83 -7.49
N GLU A 805 -6.68 -17.90 -8.17
CA GLU A 805 -5.76 -18.92 -8.69
C GLU A 805 -4.77 -18.31 -9.69
N GLY A 806 -3.50 -18.70 -9.59
CA GLY A 806 -2.43 -18.19 -10.46
C GLY A 806 -1.88 -16.81 -10.06
N SER A 807 -2.45 -16.16 -9.05
CA SER A 807 -2.00 -14.87 -8.52
C SER A 807 -1.43 -15.02 -7.11
N SER A 808 -0.49 -14.16 -6.74
CA SER A 808 -0.02 -13.98 -5.36
C SER A 808 -0.83 -12.92 -4.59
N GLY A 809 -1.72 -12.20 -5.28
CA GLY A 809 -2.32 -10.95 -4.84
C GLY A 809 -1.75 -9.73 -5.56
N ASP A 810 -0.52 -9.85 -6.07
CA ASP A 810 0.13 -8.83 -6.90
C ASP A 810 -0.05 -9.15 -8.38
N GLU A 811 -0.50 -8.15 -9.14
CA GLU A 811 -0.88 -8.31 -10.54
C GLU A 811 -0.41 -7.11 -11.38
N LEU A 812 -0.33 -7.31 -12.70
CA LEU A 812 -0.18 -6.24 -13.67
C LEU A 812 -1.46 -6.11 -14.50
N TRP A 813 -2.06 -4.92 -14.50
CA TRP A 813 -3.35 -4.65 -15.16
C TRP A 813 -3.13 -3.81 -16.39
N ILE A 814 -3.71 -4.22 -17.51
CA ILE A 814 -3.62 -3.52 -18.80
C ILE A 814 -4.99 -2.95 -19.15
N PHE A 815 -5.06 -1.65 -19.39
CA PHE A 815 -6.25 -0.89 -19.76
C PHE A 815 -6.18 -0.41 -21.21
N ASP A 816 -7.32 -0.19 -21.84
CA ASP A 816 -7.39 0.60 -23.07
C ASP A 816 -7.20 2.08 -22.72
N ALA A 817 -6.18 2.74 -23.26
CA ALA A 817 -5.88 4.14 -22.94
C ALA A 817 -6.97 5.11 -23.42
N GLU A 818 -7.76 4.73 -24.43
CA GLU A 818 -8.85 5.53 -24.97
C GLU A 818 -10.16 5.35 -24.18
N ASN A 819 -10.23 4.31 -23.33
CA ASN A 819 -11.47 3.91 -22.66
C ASN A 819 -11.20 3.24 -21.30
N LEU A 820 -10.57 3.98 -20.39
CA LEU A 820 -10.21 3.56 -19.03
C LEU A 820 -11.42 3.06 -18.23
N LYS A 821 -12.59 3.69 -18.41
CA LYS A 821 -13.83 3.31 -17.71
C LYS A 821 -14.33 1.89 -18.03
N LEU A 822 -13.87 1.27 -19.12
CA LEU A 822 -14.12 -0.15 -19.37
C LEU A 822 -13.42 -1.05 -18.36
N GLY A 823 -12.44 -0.55 -17.61
CA GLY A 823 -11.61 -1.33 -16.71
C GLY A 823 -10.53 -2.13 -17.46
N PRO A 824 -9.83 -3.04 -16.75
CA PRO A 824 -8.70 -3.77 -17.33
C PRO A 824 -9.15 -4.71 -18.45
N LEU A 825 -8.51 -4.60 -19.61
CA LEU A 825 -8.60 -5.56 -20.71
C LEU A 825 -7.95 -6.90 -20.36
N CYS A 826 -6.88 -6.85 -19.57
CA CYS A 826 -6.08 -8.01 -19.19
C CYS A 826 -5.53 -7.83 -17.78
N ARG A 827 -5.58 -8.89 -16.97
CA ARG A 827 -4.89 -9.01 -15.69
C ARG A 827 -3.86 -10.11 -15.78
N LEU A 828 -2.61 -9.78 -15.47
CA LEU A 828 -1.47 -10.69 -15.50
C LEU A 828 -1.02 -10.97 -14.06
N GLY A 829 -0.71 -12.23 -13.76
CA GLY A 829 -0.30 -12.66 -12.43
C GLY A 829 0.61 -13.88 -12.47
N HIS A 830 1.24 -14.16 -11.33
CA HIS A 830 1.97 -15.40 -11.11
C HIS A 830 2.04 -15.69 -9.59
N PRO A 831 2.01 -16.95 -9.12
CA PRO A 831 2.06 -17.26 -7.67
C PRO A 831 3.35 -16.84 -6.94
N LYS A 832 4.38 -16.46 -7.70
CA LYS A 832 5.66 -15.92 -7.21
C LYS A 832 5.89 -14.46 -7.59
N LEU A 833 4.90 -13.81 -8.21
CA LEU A 833 4.99 -12.40 -8.49
C LEU A 833 4.91 -11.66 -7.15
N ASP A 834 5.90 -10.85 -6.85
CA ASP A 834 5.98 -10.12 -5.58
C ASP A 834 6.54 -8.75 -5.90
N ILE A 835 5.64 -7.76 -5.92
CA ILE A 835 5.92 -6.42 -6.41
C ILE A 835 6.20 -5.54 -5.19
N ALA A 836 7.48 -5.20 -5.01
CA ALA A 836 7.87 -4.15 -4.08
C ALA A 836 7.21 -2.81 -4.46
N PHE A 837 7.21 -1.81 -3.56
CA PHE A 837 6.55 -0.54 -3.81
C PHE A 837 7.15 0.17 -5.06
N LEU A 838 6.50 -0.05 -6.20
CA LEU A 838 7.01 0.22 -7.53
C LEU A 838 6.59 1.62 -7.94
N GLN A 839 7.56 2.47 -8.30
CA GLN A 839 7.34 3.90 -8.47
C GLN A 839 7.17 4.27 -9.94
N HIS A 840 8.29 4.33 -10.67
CA HIS A 840 8.33 4.82 -12.04
C HIS A 840 8.72 3.72 -13.02
N SER A 841 8.27 3.91 -14.24
CA SER A 841 8.49 3.00 -15.35
C SER A 841 8.83 3.76 -16.63
N VAL A 842 9.44 3.05 -17.57
CA VAL A 842 9.68 3.53 -18.93
C VAL A 842 9.36 2.43 -19.94
N TRP A 843 8.72 2.82 -21.04
CA TRP A 843 8.50 1.96 -22.20
C TRP A 843 9.68 2.02 -23.15
N VAL A 844 10.14 0.85 -23.60
CA VAL A 844 11.23 0.69 -24.57
C VAL A 844 10.73 -0.23 -25.69
N PRO A 845 10.50 0.29 -26.91
CA PRO A 845 9.94 -0.51 -28.00
C PRO A 845 10.92 -1.58 -28.51
N VAL A 846 12.23 -1.29 -28.49
CA VAL A 846 13.28 -2.19 -28.96
C VAL A 846 14.49 -2.09 -28.04
N LEU A 847 14.98 -3.23 -27.54
CA LEU A 847 16.23 -3.27 -26.78
C LEU A 847 17.41 -2.96 -27.70
N LYS A 848 18.24 -2.01 -27.27
CA LYS A 848 19.53 -1.71 -27.90
C LYS A 848 20.64 -2.01 -26.91
N GLU A 849 21.81 -2.38 -27.43
CA GLU A 849 23.03 -2.37 -26.60
C GLU A 849 23.33 -0.91 -26.21
N PRO A 850 23.58 -0.62 -24.93
CA PRO A 850 23.88 0.75 -24.51
C PRO A 850 25.13 1.24 -25.25
N ALA A 851 25.07 2.45 -25.80
CA ALA A 851 26.27 3.14 -26.27
C ALA A 851 27.29 3.27 -25.13
N GLU A 852 28.60 3.28 -25.43
CA GLU A 852 29.62 3.52 -24.42
C GLU A 852 29.45 4.94 -23.84
N VAL A 853 28.87 5.02 -22.65
CA VAL A 853 28.90 6.24 -21.83
C VAL A 853 30.29 6.33 -21.21
N ALA A 854 30.92 7.51 -21.31
CA ALA A 854 32.21 7.78 -20.70
C ALA A 854 32.16 7.38 -19.22
N SER A 855 32.96 6.39 -18.84
CA SER A 855 32.87 5.77 -17.53
C SER A 855 34.22 5.31 -17.01
N VAL A 856 34.34 5.28 -15.69
CA VAL A 856 35.53 4.86 -14.96
C VAL A 856 35.18 3.58 -14.20
N SER A 857 36.15 2.66 -14.07
CA SER A 857 35.91 1.45 -13.30
C SER A 857 35.66 1.79 -11.82
N VAL A 858 34.83 1.01 -11.12
CA VAL A 858 34.52 1.26 -9.70
C VAL A 858 35.79 1.34 -8.83
N ARG A 859 36.84 0.57 -9.15
CA ARG A 859 38.11 0.69 -8.43
C ARG A 859 38.76 2.06 -8.64
N GLU A 860 38.96 2.44 -9.90
CA GLU A 860 39.60 3.72 -10.25
C GLU A 860 38.78 4.93 -9.75
N ASP A 861 37.45 4.82 -9.74
CA ASP A 861 36.54 5.88 -9.29
C ASP A 861 36.58 6.11 -7.77
N PHE A 862 36.88 5.08 -6.98
CA PHE A 862 36.95 5.17 -5.52
C PHE A 862 38.38 5.27 -4.97
N GLU A 863 39.41 4.95 -5.75
CA GLU A 863 40.82 5.00 -5.32
C GLU A 863 41.19 6.32 -4.62
N PRO A 864 40.87 7.53 -5.16
CA PRO A 864 41.24 8.78 -4.50
C PRO A 864 40.55 8.99 -3.14
N ARG A 865 39.36 8.41 -2.96
CA ARG A 865 38.61 8.48 -1.70
C ARG A 865 39.08 7.43 -0.69
N LEU A 866 39.68 6.33 -1.16
CA LEU A 866 40.22 5.28 -0.32
C LEU A 866 41.60 5.63 0.26
N GLU A 867 42.44 6.41 -0.43
CA GLU A 867 43.82 6.72 0.00
C GLU A 867 43.93 7.16 1.48
N GLY A 868 42.99 7.99 1.95
CA GLY A 868 42.94 8.52 3.31
C GLY A 868 42.16 7.68 4.35
N GLN A 869 41.56 6.55 3.95
CA GLN A 869 40.69 5.76 4.82
C GLN A 869 41.48 4.80 5.73
N PRO A 870 40.89 4.39 6.88
CA PRO A 870 41.43 3.32 7.71
C PRO A 870 41.66 2.02 6.92
N GLU A 871 42.66 1.24 7.33
CA GLU A 871 43.03 0.01 6.61
C GLU A 871 41.90 -1.03 6.60
N GLU A 872 41.05 -1.03 7.63
CA GLU A 872 39.85 -1.87 7.72
C GLU A 872 38.84 -1.53 6.62
N VAL A 873 38.60 -0.23 6.37
CA VAL A 873 37.72 0.25 5.31
C VAL A 873 38.28 -0.06 3.92
N LYS A 874 39.59 0.14 3.72
CA LYS A 874 40.27 -0.24 2.47
C LYS A 874 40.13 -1.73 2.20
N ARG A 875 40.37 -2.56 3.22
CA ARG A 875 40.24 -4.02 3.13
C ARG A 875 38.80 -4.45 2.86
N LEU A 876 37.82 -3.85 3.53
CA LEU A 876 36.40 -4.08 3.26
C LEU A 876 36.07 -3.79 1.78
N PHE A 877 36.53 -2.65 1.27
CA PHE A 877 36.31 -2.25 -0.12
C PHE A 877 36.97 -3.23 -1.09
N GLU A 878 38.22 -3.62 -0.85
CA GLU A 878 38.93 -4.59 -1.68
C GLU A 878 38.25 -5.97 -1.70
N GLU A 879 37.94 -6.52 -0.52
CA GLU A 879 37.40 -7.87 -0.35
C GLU A 879 35.93 -7.99 -0.75
N LYS A 880 35.11 -6.97 -0.48
CA LYS A 880 33.64 -7.05 -0.61
C LYS A 880 33.08 -6.22 -1.76
N VAL A 881 33.66 -5.06 -2.07
CA VAL A 881 33.13 -4.17 -3.11
C VAL A 881 33.78 -4.48 -4.46
N THR A 882 35.11 -4.43 -4.56
CA THR A 882 35.78 -4.69 -5.86
C THR A 882 35.84 -6.17 -6.26
N ASN A 883 36.15 -7.09 -5.34
CA ASN A 883 36.31 -8.51 -5.71
C ASN A 883 34.98 -9.18 -6.11
N ILE A 884 33.84 -8.72 -5.58
CA ILE A 884 32.52 -9.27 -5.93
C ILE A 884 32.10 -8.78 -7.33
N MET A 885 32.33 -7.49 -7.65
CA MET A 885 32.09 -6.94 -8.99
C MET A 885 32.93 -7.58 -10.10
N TYR A 886 34.12 -8.12 -9.79
CA TYR A 886 34.97 -8.83 -10.76
C TYR A 886 34.70 -10.35 -10.83
N SER A 887 34.00 -10.94 -9.84
CA SER A 887 33.74 -12.39 -9.82
C SER A 887 32.59 -12.82 -10.75
N SER A 888 31.61 -11.94 -11.00
CA SER A 888 30.58 -12.11 -12.03
C SER A 888 31.16 -12.15 -13.44
N ALA A 889 32.18 -11.33 -13.75
CA ALA A 889 32.89 -11.34 -15.03
C ALA A 889 33.83 -12.55 -15.20
N LYS A 890 34.50 -13.00 -14.11
CA LYS A 890 35.39 -14.17 -14.15
C LYS A 890 34.66 -15.51 -14.16
N ALA A 891 33.41 -15.61 -13.72
CA ALA A 891 32.66 -16.86 -13.81
C ALA A 891 32.49 -17.32 -15.28
N PHE A 892 32.39 -16.39 -16.25
CA PHE A 892 32.35 -16.72 -17.68
C PHE A 892 33.74 -16.95 -18.30
N GLY A 893 34.74 -16.13 -17.94
CA GLY A 893 36.10 -16.25 -18.49
C GLY A 893 36.93 -17.40 -17.89
N GLY A 894 36.74 -17.69 -16.61
CA GLY A 894 37.43 -18.75 -15.87
C GLY A 894 36.98 -20.14 -16.27
N ILE A 895 35.70 -20.31 -16.63
CA ILE A 895 35.18 -21.58 -17.18
C ILE A 895 35.76 -21.82 -18.58
N LEU A 896 35.96 -20.78 -19.40
CA LEU A 896 36.57 -20.91 -20.72
C LEU A 896 38.09 -21.20 -20.66
N LEU A 897 38.81 -20.60 -19.70
CA LEU A 897 40.23 -20.86 -19.46
C LEU A 897 40.51 -22.21 -18.78
N LEU A 898 39.62 -22.69 -17.91
CA LEU A 898 39.70 -24.06 -17.37
C LEU A 898 39.35 -25.11 -18.43
N SER A 899 38.54 -24.76 -19.44
CA SER A 899 38.25 -25.63 -20.59
C SER A 899 39.42 -25.71 -21.59
N LEU A 900 40.20 -24.63 -21.73
CA LEU A 900 41.36 -24.58 -22.63
C LEU A 900 42.69 -24.96 -21.96
N GLY A 901 42.78 -24.85 -20.62
CA GLY A 901 43.97 -25.16 -19.81
C GLY A 901 44.16 -26.64 -19.47
N VAL A 902 43.20 -27.51 -19.79
CA VAL A 902 43.31 -28.98 -19.57
C VAL A 902 43.94 -29.70 -20.78
N LEU A 903 44.32 -28.99 -21.86
CA LEU A 903 44.92 -29.61 -23.06
C LEU A 903 46.45 -29.47 -23.18
N PHE A 904 47.17 -28.90 -22.21
CA PHE A 904 48.64 -28.88 -22.23
C PHE A 904 49.27 -29.01 -20.84
N VAL A 905 49.47 -30.25 -20.39
CA VAL A 905 50.55 -30.62 -19.45
C VAL A 905 51.21 -31.92 -19.97
N PRO A 906 52.55 -32.05 -19.95
CA PRO A 906 53.27 -32.99 -20.79
C PRO A 906 53.12 -34.45 -20.36
N HIS A 907 52.95 -35.33 -21.35
CA HIS A 907 53.12 -36.77 -21.22
C HIS A 907 54.52 -37.11 -20.69
N GLN A 908 54.59 -37.63 -19.46
CA GLN A 908 55.52 -38.71 -19.15
C GLN A 908 54.81 -39.83 -18.39
N CYS A 909 54.85 -41.00 -19.03
CA CYS A 909 54.71 -42.34 -18.46
C CYS A 909 53.31 -42.75 -17.97
N LEU A 910 52.54 -43.39 -18.86
CA LEU A 910 52.26 -44.83 -18.85
C LEU A 910 51.31 -45.15 -20.02
N GLY A 911 51.61 -46.23 -20.77
CA GLY A 911 51.08 -46.48 -22.11
C GLY A 911 49.61 -46.91 -22.18
N GLY A 912 48.99 -46.59 -23.32
CA GLY A 912 47.65 -47.04 -23.74
C GLY A 912 47.12 -46.17 -24.88
N GLU A 913 46.56 -46.79 -25.91
CA GLU A 913 46.25 -46.23 -27.24
C GLU A 913 45.26 -45.05 -27.25
N ALA A 914 45.50 -44.10 -28.18
CA ALA A 914 44.62 -42.98 -28.51
C ALA A 914 43.51 -43.40 -29.49
N ILE A 915 42.29 -42.93 -29.26
CA ILE A 915 41.19 -42.93 -30.25
C ILE A 915 40.88 -41.46 -30.59
N SER A 916 41.03 -41.10 -31.86
CA SER A 916 40.74 -39.77 -32.42
C SER A 916 39.25 -39.60 -32.74
N ARG A 917 38.63 -38.49 -32.31
CA ARG A 917 37.33 -38.02 -32.82
C ARG A 917 37.49 -36.78 -33.71
N SER A 918 36.53 -36.54 -34.59
CA SER A 918 36.59 -35.49 -35.62
C SER A 918 35.89 -34.19 -35.19
N PRO A 919 36.27 -33.01 -35.74
CA PRO A 919 35.77 -31.69 -35.29
C PRO A 919 34.25 -31.47 -35.41
N GLU A 920 33.57 -32.19 -36.31
CA GLU A 920 32.10 -32.11 -36.44
C GLU A 920 31.36 -32.86 -35.32
N GLU A 921 31.99 -33.89 -34.73
CA GLU A 921 31.46 -34.58 -33.55
C GLU A 921 31.63 -33.71 -32.29
N ASP A 922 32.73 -32.95 -32.19
CA ASP A 922 32.97 -32.01 -31.08
C ASP A 922 32.00 -30.81 -31.12
N LEU A 923 31.63 -30.33 -32.31
CA LEU A 923 30.65 -29.25 -32.44
C LEU A 923 29.22 -29.71 -32.11
N GLN A 924 28.84 -30.95 -32.46
CA GLN A 924 27.58 -31.53 -32.00
C GLN A 924 27.59 -31.84 -30.50
N ALA A 925 28.74 -32.24 -29.92
CA ALA A 925 28.90 -32.42 -28.49
C ALA A 925 28.80 -31.10 -27.71
N LEU A 926 29.39 -30.01 -28.22
CA LEU A 926 29.25 -28.66 -27.66
C LEU A 926 27.82 -28.12 -27.73
N LYS A 927 27.09 -28.38 -28.83
CA LYS A 927 25.66 -28.03 -28.93
C LYS A 927 24.79 -28.85 -27.97
N ARG A 928 25.10 -30.13 -27.73
CA ARG A 928 24.44 -30.95 -26.70
C ARG A 928 24.81 -30.51 -25.28
N ALA A 929 26.06 -30.13 -25.03
CA ALA A 929 26.52 -29.61 -23.75
C ALA A 929 25.88 -28.26 -23.39
N ARG A 930 25.65 -27.39 -24.39
CA ARG A 930 24.97 -26.10 -24.19
C ARG A 930 23.50 -26.26 -23.78
N VAL A 931 22.82 -27.30 -24.26
CA VAL A 931 21.46 -27.67 -23.83
C VAL A 931 21.45 -28.33 -22.45
N LEU A 932 22.51 -29.06 -22.07
CA LEU A 932 22.63 -29.70 -20.75
C LEU A 932 23.02 -28.72 -19.62
N VAL A 933 23.69 -27.59 -19.92
CA VAL A 933 24.08 -26.59 -18.91
C VAL A 933 22.96 -25.55 -18.62
N GLN A 934 21.97 -25.42 -19.50
CA GLN A 934 20.75 -24.63 -19.24
C GLN A 934 19.73 -25.35 -18.34
N GLN A 935 19.96 -26.63 -18.00
CA GLN A 935 19.17 -27.37 -17.03
C GLN A 935 19.99 -27.59 -15.76
N ARG A 936 20.09 -26.57 -14.89
CA ARG A 936 20.75 -26.66 -13.57
C ARG A 936 20.20 -27.79 -12.68
N ASP A 937 18.97 -28.25 -12.94
CA ASP A 937 18.31 -29.28 -12.12
C ASP A 937 18.77 -30.73 -12.39
N VAL A 938 19.36 -31.02 -13.57
CA VAL A 938 19.69 -32.40 -13.95
C VAL A 938 20.96 -32.90 -13.24
N ILE A 939 21.94 -32.01 -12.99
CA ILE A 939 23.18 -32.38 -12.28
C ILE A 939 22.88 -32.72 -10.82
N VAL A 940 21.94 -32.02 -10.19
CA VAL A 940 21.58 -32.23 -8.78
C VAL A 940 20.79 -33.53 -8.62
N HIS A 941 19.83 -33.82 -9.52
CA HIS A 941 19.07 -35.09 -9.46
C HIS A 941 19.97 -36.31 -9.70
N ASP A 942 20.92 -36.26 -10.63
CA ASP A 942 21.82 -37.39 -10.91
C ASP A 942 22.87 -37.59 -9.80
N LEU A 943 23.36 -36.52 -9.17
CA LEU A 943 24.16 -36.63 -7.93
C LEU A 943 23.32 -37.24 -6.79
N PHE A 944 22.06 -36.83 -6.63
CA PHE A 944 21.16 -37.32 -5.58
C PHE A 944 20.79 -38.81 -5.77
N GLU A 945 20.59 -39.27 -7.02
CA GLU A 945 20.39 -40.69 -7.34
C GLU A 945 21.68 -41.51 -7.14
N ALA A 946 22.86 -40.94 -7.41
CA ALA A 946 24.13 -41.56 -7.07
C ALA A 946 24.32 -41.70 -5.54
N PHE A 947 23.90 -40.70 -4.76
CA PHE A 947 23.85 -40.77 -3.29
C PHE A 947 22.87 -41.83 -2.77
N ARG A 948 21.77 -42.08 -3.49
CA ARG A 948 20.71 -43.02 -3.08
C ARG A 948 21.06 -44.48 -3.34
N ARG A 949 21.97 -44.77 -4.29
CA ARG A 949 22.32 -46.13 -4.75
C ARG A 949 23.49 -46.80 -4.04
N ASP A 950 24.28 -46.09 -3.22
CA ASP A 950 25.37 -46.72 -2.45
C ASP A 950 24.92 -47.14 -1.04
N SER A 951 24.55 -48.41 -0.91
CA SER A 951 24.18 -49.05 0.36
C SER A 951 25.36 -49.72 1.08
N SER A 952 26.60 -49.54 0.62
CA SER A 952 27.75 -50.32 1.10
C SER A 952 28.72 -49.49 1.94
N GLY A 953 28.25 -49.03 3.10
CA GLY A 953 29.06 -48.27 4.05
C GLY A 953 30.43 -48.90 4.30
N ARG A 954 31.50 -48.30 3.75
CA ARG A 954 32.88 -48.40 4.23
C ARG A 954 33.81 -47.40 3.52
N GLY A 955 34.35 -46.46 4.31
CA GLY A 955 35.72 -45.94 4.24
C GLY A 955 36.24 -45.41 2.91
N LEU A 956 35.76 -44.23 2.48
CA LEU A 956 36.43 -43.18 1.65
C LEU A 956 35.41 -42.11 1.23
N ALA A 957 34.11 -42.43 1.27
CA ALA A 957 33.01 -41.50 1.02
C ALA A 957 32.82 -40.41 2.10
N GLY A 958 33.48 -40.49 3.25
CA GLY A 958 33.36 -39.49 4.32
C GLY A 958 34.10 -38.17 4.03
N LEU A 959 35.25 -38.25 3.35
CA LEU A 959 36.04 -37.06 2.98
C LEU A 959 35.41 -36.34 1.78
N ALA A 960 34.95 -37.07 0.77
CA ALA A 960 34.20 -36.49 -0.35
C ALA A 960 32.87 -35.85 0.10
N ARG A 961 32.23 -36.36 1.17
CA ARG A 961 31.03 -35.73 1.78
C ARG A 961 31.34 -34.41 2.49
N ILE A 962 32.53 -34.28 3.08
CA ILE A 962 32.96 -33.06 3.78
C ILE A 962 33.42 -32.01 2.75
N GLU A 963 34.17 -32.41 1.72
CA GLU A 963 34.59 -31.51 0.65
C GLU A 963 33.39 -31.03 -0.18
N ALA A 964 32.43 -31.89 -0.52
CA ALA A 964 31.21 -31.47 -1.21
C ALA A 964 30.34 -30.53 -0.35
N ALA A 965 30.23 -30.78 0.95
CA ALA A 965 29.52 -29.90 1.87
C ALA A 965 30.25 -28.56 2.07
N GLN A 966 31.59 -28.56 2.06
CA GLN A 966 32.40 -27.35 2.08
C GLN A 966 32.24 -26.53 0.80
N THR A 967 32.29 -27.16 -0.38
CA THR A 967 32.07 -26.49 -1.67
C THR A 967 30.64 -25.93 -1.79
N LEU A 968 29.64 -26.63 -1.27
CA LEU A 968 28.24 -26.15 -1.27
C LEU A 968 27.99 -25.04 -0.23
N ALA A 969 28.70 -25.05 0.90
CA ALA A 969 28.65 -23.98 1.89
C ALA A 969 29.35 -22.70 1.41
N GLU A 970 30.44 -22.83 0.64
CA GLU A 970 31.11 -21.70 -0.02
C GLU A 970 30.26 -21.08 -1.15
N LEU A 971 29.27 -21.82 -1.69
CA LEU A 971 28.35 -21.36 -2.73
C LEU A 971 27.01 -20.80 -2.18
N GLY A 972 26.80 -20.77 -0.86
CA GLY A 972 25.66 -20.07 -0.23
C GLY A 972 24.29 -20.76 -0.33
N GLU A 973 24.20 -22.02 -0.75
CA GLU A 973 22.93 -22.73 -0.99
C GLU A 973 22.32 -23.33 0.30
N VAL A 974 21.55 -22.51 1.04
CA VAL A 974 20.90 -22.87 2.34
C VAL A 974 19.91 -24.04 2.22
N ARG A 975 19.28 -24.26 1.05
CA ARG A 975 18.28 -25.32 0.83
C ARG A 975 18.85 -26.74 0.92
N ILE A 976 20.11 -26.94 0.52
CA ILE A 976 20.74 -28.28 0.49
C ILE A 976 21.26 -28.68 1.88
N ILE A 977 21.72 -27.71 2.69
CA ILE A 977 22.08 -27.92 4.10
C ILE A 977 20.86 -28.37 4.90
N ARG A 978 19.69 -27.76 4.64
CA ARG A 978 18.42 -28.17 5.25
C ARG A 978 18.04 -29.62 4.91
N LEU A 979 18.16 -30.03 3.65
CA LEU A 979 17.87 -31.41 3.21
C LEU A 979 18.87 -32.44 3.77
N LEU A 980 20.15 -32.07 3.89
CA LEU A 980 21.17 -32.92 4.53
C LEU A 980 20.90 -33.11 6.02
N ILE A 981 20.48 -32.05 6.73
CA ILE A 981 20.10 -32.12 8.15
C ILE A 981 18.82 -32.94 8.34
N GLU A 982 17.80 -32.73 7.50
CA GLU A 982 16.54 -33.47 7.55
C GLU A 982 16.73 -34.97 7.27
N GLU A 983 17.53 -35.36 6.26
CA GLU A 983 17.78 -36.78 5.92
C GLU A 983 18.68 -37.48 6.97
N VAL A 984 19.65 -36.77 7.58
CA VAL A 984 20.46 -37.27 8.71
C VAL A 984 19.60 -37.46 9.97
N THR A 985 18.59 -36.62 10.16
CA THR A 985 17.65 -36.74 11.28
C THR A 985 16.59 -37.82 11.04
N TYR A 986 16.27 -38.14 9.78
CA TYR A 986 15.24 -39.10 9.42
C TYR A 986 15.71 -40.57 9.41
N ARG A 987 17.01 -40.87 9.24
CA ARG A 987 17.52 -42.26 9.24
C ARG A 987 18.23 -42.67 10.53
N LYS A 988 17.44 -43.32 11.39
CA LYS A 988 17.80 -44.05 12.63
C LYS A 988 18.13 -43.14 13.82
N GLY A 989 17.18 -43.07 14.77
CA GLY A 989 17.21 -42.29 16.02
C GLY A 989 18.29 -42.67 17.05
N HIS A 990 19.55 -42.81 16.64
CA HIS A 990 20.71 -42.90 17.53
C HIS A 990 21.93 -42.25 16.86
N VAL A 991 22.04 -40.92 16.93
CA VAL A 991 23.30 -40.20 16.70
C VAL A 991 23.44 -39.12 17.77
N THR A 992 23.74 -39.54 19.00
CA THR A 992 23.87 -38.61 20.15
C THR A 992 25.32 -38.18 20.42
N LEU A 993 26.31 -38.72 19.69
CA LEU A 993 27.74 -38.54 20.03
C LEU A 993 28.57 -37.77 18.99
N GLU A 994 28.19 -37.73 17.70
CA GLU A 994 28.98 -36.99 16.69
C GLU A 994 28.56 -35.53 16.50
N VAL A 995 27.32 -35.16 16.87
CA VAL A 995 26.84 -33.76 16.81
C VAL A 995 27.56 -32.86 17.84
N GLN A 996 27.97 -33.41 18.99
CA GLN A 996 28.76 -32.65 19.99
C GLN A 996 30.14 -32.24 19.47
N GLY A 997 30.76 -33.05 18.60
CA GLY A 997 32.04 -32.71 17.98
C GLY A 997 31.93 -31.66 16.86
N PHE A 998 30.78 -31.63 16.17
CA PHE A 998 30.48 -30.68 15.10
C PHE A 998 30.10 -29.30 15.64
N LEU A 999 29.26 -29.24 16.67
CA LEU A 999 28.84 -28.00 17.33
C LEU A 999 29.97 -27.32 18.12
N GLY A 1000 30.92 -28.09 18.64
CA GLY A 1000 32.12 -27.55 19.30
C GLY A 1000 33.14 -26.88 18.36
N ARG A 1001 33.02 -27.06 17.03
CA ARG A 1001 33.95 -26.49 16.04
C ARG A 1001 33.38 -25.36 15.18
N TYR A 1002 32.06 -25.16 15.13
CA TYR A 1002 31.42 -24.15 14.29
C TYR A 1002 30.25 -23.45 15.04
N PRO A 1003 30.52 -22.33 15.74
CA PRO A 1003 29.50 -21.57 16.49
C PRO A 1003 28.36 -21.03 15.62
N MET A 1004 28.61 -20.80 14.32
CA MET A 1004 27.59 -20.34 13.36
C MET A 1004 26.45 -21.33 13.12
N ALA A 1005 26.65 -22.63 13.42
CA ALA A 1005 25.57 -23.61 13.31
C ALA A 1005 24.47 -23.43 14.38
N LEU A 1006 24.77 -22.77 15.50
CA LEU A 1006 23.77 -22.39 16.51
C LEU A 1006 22.86 -21.25 16.03
N VAL A 1007 23.41 -20.31 15.25
CA VAL A 1007 22.67 -19.18 14.66
C VAL A 1007 21.68 -19.68 13.60
N LEU A 1008 21.94 -20.82 12.95
CA LEU A 1008 21.01 -21.44 12.01
C LEU A 1008 19.90 -22.28 12.70
N MET A 1009 20.08 -22.69 13.96
CA MET A 1009 19.01 -23.28 14.77
C MET A 1009 18.01 -22.25 15.30
N HIS A 1010 18.41 -20.98 15.38
CA HIS A 1010 17.59 -19.83 15.82
C HIS A 1010 16.32 -19.64 14.97
N GLU A 1011 16.35 -19.89 13.65
CA GLU A 1011 15.16 -19.79 12.79
C GLU A 1011 14.15 -20.93 13.01
N ASN A 1012 14.62 -22.15 13.27
CA ASN A 1012 13.73 -23.32 13.41
C ASN A 1012 12.98 -23.35 14.76
N LEU A 1013 13.52 -22.71 15.80
CA LEU A 1013 12.88 -22.68 17.13
C LEU A 1013 11.77 -21.63 17.25
N ARG A 1014 11.76 -20.59 16.39
CA ARG A 1014 10.69 -19.57 16.34
C ARG A 1014 9.32 -20.13 15.93
N HIS A 1015 9.27 -21.32 15.33
CA HIS A 1015 8.03 -21.98 14.89
C HIS A 1015 7.57 -23.11 15.82
N CYS A 1016 8.25 -23.34 16.95
CA CYS A 1016 7.84 -24.32 17.95
C CYS A 1016 7.04 -23.66 19.07
N THR A 1017 5.84 -24.19 19.37
CA THR A 1017 5.07 -23.74 20.55
C THR A 1017 5.84 -24.05 21.85
N PRO A 1018 5.75 -23.21 22.90
CA PRO A 1018 6.45 -23.43 24.17
C PRO A 1018 6.23 -24.83 24.77
N HIS A 1019 5.04 -25.42 24.53
CA HIS A 1019 4.69 -26.76 24.98
C HIS A 1019 5.52 -27.88 24.31
N ARG A 1020 5.96 -27.70 23.05
CA ARG A 1020 6.83 -28.64 22.33
C ARG A 1020 8.29 -28.55 22.78
N ILE A 1021 8.78 -27.35 23.10
CA ILE A 1021 10.13 -27.15 23.65
C ILE A 1021 10.24 -27.81 25.04
N VAL A 1022 9.19 -27.71 25.86
CA VAL A 1022 9.11 -28.38 27.18
C VAL A 1022 9.06 -29.91 27.06
N GLN A 1023 8.39 -30.47 26.04
CA GLN A 1023 8.47 -31.92 25.77
C GLN A 1023 9.85 -32.38 25.29
N TYR A 1024 10.52 -31.56 24.47
CA TYR A 1024 11.87 -31.84 23.97
C TYR A 1024 12.92 -31.87 25.10
N LEU A 1025 12.79 -30.97 26.07
CA LEU A 1025 13.65 -30.89 27.25
C LEU A 1025 13.20 -31.83 28.40
N GLY A 1026 11.92 -32.21 28.45
CA GLY A 1026 11.37 -33.15 29.44
C GLY A 1026 11.66 -34.63 29.15
N GLY A 1027 12.04 -34.97 27.92
CA GLY A 1027 12.34 -36.34 27.49
C GLY A 1027 13.69 -36.90 27.97
N THR A 1028 14.60 -36.05 28.45
CA THR A 1028 15.91 -36.51 28.93
C THR A 1028 15.82 -37.04 30.36
N ARG A 1029 15.77 -38.37 30.52
CA ARG A 1029 15.89 -39.07 31.83
C ARG A 1029 17.29 -38.98 32.48
N SER A 1030 18.11 -38.01 32.09
CA SER A 1030 19.45 -37.80 32.63
C SER A 1030 19.43 -36.67 33.65
N ASN A 1031 19.74 -36.98 34.92
CA ASN A 1031 19.96 -36.00 36.00
C ASN A 1031 21.26 -35.19 35.84
N ARG A 1032 21.73 -34.95 34.61
CA ARG A 1032 22.86 -34.06 34.31
C ARG A 1032 22.53 -33.23 33.09
N ILE A 1033 21.90 -32.09 33.34
CA ILE A 1033 22.07 -30.94 32.46
C ILE A 1033 23.47 -30.41 32.80
N ASN A 1034 24.40 -30.47 31.85
CA ASN A 1034 25.76 -29.95 32.05
C ASN A 1034 25.74 -28.42 32.12
N GLN A 1035 26.74 -27.85 32.82
CA GLN A 1035 26.89 -26.41 33.06
C GLN A 1035 26.78 -25.55 31.79
N GLU A 1036 27.26 -26.05 30.64
CA GLU A 1036 27.16 -25.38 29.34
C GLU A 1036 25.71 -25.21 28.84
N ALA A 1037 24.83 -26.17 29.11
CA ALA A 1037 23.41 -26.04 28.74
C ALA A 1037 22.70 -25.00 29.64
N ILE A 1038 23.14 -24.84 30.89
CA ILE A 1038 22.66 -23.78 31.78
C ILE A 1038 23.20 -22.41 31.32
N ASP A 1039 24.46 -22.34 30.87
CA ASP A 1039 25.06 -21.10 30.35
C ASP A 1039 24.36 -20.63 29.06
N VAL A 1040 24.07 -21.56 28.15
CA VAL A 1040 23.32 -21.29 26.91
C VAL A 1040 21.88 -20.86 27.20
N LEU A 1041 21.18 -21.53 28.12
CA LEU A 1041 19.83 -21.14 28.53
C LEU A 1041 19.79 -19.80 29.27
N SER A 1042 20.83 -19.46 30.03
CA SER A 1042 20.95 -18.16 30.70
C SER A 1042 21.17 -17.01 29.71
N HIS A 1043 21.90 -17.28 28.61
CA HIS A 1043 22.06 -16.32 27.51
C HIS A 1043 20.75 -16.17 26.70
N PHE A 1044 20.07 -17.30 26.43
CA PHE A 1044 18.76 -17.33 25.77
C PHE A 1044 17.68 -16.57 26.56
N MET A 1045 17.75 -16.61 27.91
CA MET A 1045 16.85 -15.84 28.77
C MET A 1045 17.09 -14.32 28.66
N LEU A 1046 18.32 -13.85 28.44
CA LEU A 1046 18.60 -12.41 28.36
C LEU A 1046 18.11 -11.78 27.04
N GLU A 1047 17.98 -12.56 25.97
CA GLU A 1047 17.59 -12.05 24.64
C GLU A 1047 16.10 -12.27 24.31
N CYS A 1048 15.40 -13.21 24.96
CA CYS A 1048 14.02 -13.59 24.59
C CYS A 1048 12.90 -12.93 25.40
N PHE A 1049 13.17 -11.89 26.19
CA PHE A 1049 12.11 -11.18 26.92
C PHE A 1049 11.40 -10.17 26.01
N SER A 1050 10.43 -10.66 25.22
CA SER A 1050 9.40 -9.84 24.56
C SER A 1050 8.01 -10.26 25.04
N GLU A 1051 7.09 -9.30 25.02
CA GLU A 1051 5.88 -9.13 25.85
C GLU A 1051 4.69 -10.09 25.58
N ASP A 1052 4.91 -11.40 25.41
CA ASP A 1052 3.81 -12.38 25.31
C ASP A 1052 3.59 -13.20 26.59
N ASP A 1053 2.33 -13.40 26.98
CA ASP A 1053 1.89 -14.10 28.22
C ASP A 1053 2.43 -15.55 28.35
N GLY A 1054 2.95 -16.15 27.28
CA GLY A 1054 3.59 -17.48 27.30
C GLY A 1054 5.05 -17.49 27.78
N GLY A 1055 5.78 -16.37 27.70
CA GLY A 1055 7.18 -16.27 28.13
C GLY A 1055 7.33 -16.25 29.66
N SER A 1056 6.33 -15.69 30.35
CA SER A 1056 6.33 -15.54 31.82
C SER A 1056 6.19 -16.88 32.55
N GLU A 1057 5.39 -17.83 32.02
CA GLU A 1057 5.25 -19.18 32.60
C GLU A 1057 6.54 -20.02 32.45
N LEU A 1058 7.18 -19.95 31.28
CA LEU A 1058 8.43 -20.67 31.01
C LEU A 1058 9.57 -20.13 31.91
N ALA A 1059 9.66 -18.81 32.05
CA ALA A 1059 10.59 -18.17 32.96
C ALA A 1059 10.36 -18.62 34.41
N PHE A 1060 9.11 -18.61 34.91
CA PHE A 1060 8.79 -19.06 36.26
C PHE A 1060 9.16 -20.54 36.51
N HIS A 1061 8.95 -21.41 35.52
CA HIS A 1061 9.27 -22.84 35.62
C HIS A 1061 10.78 -23.12 35.66
N LEU A 1062 11.55 -22.36 34.87
CA LEU A 1062 13.01 -22.46 34.83
C LEU A 1062 13.67 -21.89 36.09
N VAL A 1063 13.17 -20.75 36.59
CA VAL A 1063 13.62 -20.16 37.87
C VAL A 1063 13.36 -21.12 39.03
N ARG A 1064 12.17 -21.73 39.09
CA ARG A 1064 11.85 -22.73 40.11
C ARG A 1064 12.80 -23.93 40.08
N ARG A 1065 13.11 -24.48 38.89
CA ARG A 1065 14.08 -25.58 38.76
C ARG A 1065 15.50 -25.17 39.12
N ALA A 1066 15.90 -23.94 38.80
CA ALA A 1066 17.23 -23.43 39.13
C ALA A 1066 17.40 -23.22 40.65
N LEU A 1067 16.34 -22.80 41.35
CA LEU A 1067 16.31 -22.69 42.82
C LEU A 1067 16.28 -24.05 43.53
N GLU A 1068 15.80 -25.11 42.88
CA GLU A 1068 15.79 -26.49 43.41
C GLU A 1068 17.18 -27.19 43.30
N SER A 1069 18.19 -26.56 42.66
CA SER A 1069 19.59 -27.06 42.55
C SER A 1069 20.60 -26.10 43.21
N PRO A 1070 20.99 -26.33 44.48
CA PRO A 1070 21.72 -25.34 45.30
C PRO A 1070 23.17 -25.05 44.89
N ASN A 1071 23.75 -25.78 43.94
CA ASN A 1071 25.19 -25.72 43.63
C ASN A 1071 25.55 -25.02 42.30
N THR A 1072 24.58 -24.45 41.57
CA THR A 1072 24.80 -24.03 40.17
C THR A 1072 24.62 -22.54 39.87
N LEU A 1073 24.26 -21.69 40.84
CA LEU A 1073 24.07 -20.25 40.63
C LEU A 1073 24.96 -19.43 41.56
N ASN A 1074 25.82 -18.57 40.99
CA ASN A 1074 26.60 -17.60 41.74
C ASN A 1074 25.82 -16.28 41.94
N ALA A 1075 26.30 -15.43 42.84
CA ALA A 1075 25.58 -14.21 43.26
C ALA A 1075 25.36 -13.20 42.13
N GLU A 1076 26.27 -13.12 41.15
CA GLU A 1076 26.10 -12.24 39.97
C GLU A 1076 24.94 -12.67 39.08
N ARG A 1077 24.78 -13.98 38.86
CA ARG A 1077 23.71 -14.50 38.00
C ARG A 1077 22.35 -14.44 38.68
N LEU A 1078 22.30 -14.63 39.99
CA LEU A 1078 21.10 -14.38 40.79
C LEU A 1078 20.68 -12.91 40.70
N LYS A 1079 21.64 -11.98 40.69
CA LYS A 1079 21.36 -10.55 40.56
C LYS A 1079 20.90 -10.16 39.16
N ALA A 1080 21.49 -10.72 38.10
CA ALA A 1080 21.01 -10.52 36.73
C ALA A 1080 19.57 -11.05 36.52
N LEU A 1081 19.24 -12.18 37.13
CA LEU A 1081 17.89 -12.74 37.13
C LEU A 1081 16.90 -11.82 37.89
N GLU A 1082 17.31 -11.32 39.05
CA GLU A 1082 16.52 -10.38 39.87
C GLU A 1082 16.28 -9.06 39.13
N ASP A 1083 17.29 -8.51 38.45
CA ASP A 1083 17.18 -7.26 37.68
C ASP A 1083 16.31 -7.44 36.42
N GLY A 1084 16.39 -8.59 35.75
CA GLY A 1084 15.48 -8.96 34.66
C GLY A 1084 14.03 -9.09 35.11
N MET A 1085 13.80 -9.72 36.27
CA MET A 1085 12.46 -9.80 36.85
C MET A 1085 11.90 -8.44 37.28
N LYS A 1086 12.74 -7.53 37.80
CA LYS A 1086 12.31 -6.16 38.13
C LYS A 1086 11.90 -5.37 36.90
N ARG A 1087 12.53 -5.58 35.73
CA ARG A 1087 12.10 -4.99 34.45
C ARG A 1087 10.75 -5.51 33.99
N ILE A 1088 10.49 -6.81 34.15
CA ILE A 1088 9.21 -7.42 33.74
C ILE A 1088 8.07 -7.00 34.68
N CYS A 1089 8.34 -6.91 35.97
CA CYS A 1089 7.32 -6.56 36.97
C CYS A 1089 7.05 -5.05 37.09
N SER A 1090 7.87 -4.16 36.52
CA SER A 1090 7.60 -2.71 36.56
C SER A 1090 6.50 -2.26 35.60
N ASP A 1091 6.18 -3.05 34.58
CA ASP A 1091 5.11 -2.73 33.61
C ASP A 1091 3.75 -3.36 33.98
N ARG A 1092 3.66 -4.11 35.08
CA ARG A 1092 2.39 -4.59 35.65
C ARG A 1092 2.40 -4.54 37.18
N TYR A 1093 2.31 -3.34 37.77
CA TYR A 1093 1.61 -3.04 39.03
C TYR A 1093 1.33 -1.56 39.21
#